data_AF-A0A7X1ZJR7-F1
#
_entry.id   AF-A0A7X1ZJR7-F1
#
_cell.length_a   1.000
_cell.length_b   1.000
_cell.length_c   1.000
_cell.angle_alpha   90.00
_cell.angle_beta   90.00
_cell.angle_gamma   90.00
#
_symmetry.space_group_name_H-M   'P 1'
#
loop_
_entity.id
_entity.type
_entity.pdbx_description
1 polymer ?
#
loop_
_entity_poly.entity_id
_entity_poly.type
_entity_poly.pdbx_seq_one_letter_code
_entity_poly.pdbx_strand_id
1 'polypeptide(L)'
;MTEVSQNPPTPTHSVVVAVNDLEAATIIRLVRALDCRRGARTLRPRENPLSHGWGGRAVIDQKTLDKLAPTVIMVELPDDAVRERVMEHNHTVVSVDHHIYANAPGEVVDRRSPLSSLEQVRRLLDVDPDTPLPADLDRDIPLVAANDRGFIPELAKVALRQCKTESEARDRVWDIRRRDLTIARLAARDVPPKTDELVRLSEAPHQDDALSDTDARIGKARVALREAFETGRARWLDLDGVPSDADGPRLLLACVPDAFRYEMADAVYWEKAGADGVEALTHSIEMLLVFYDEGSLKRARSGGLPDPVKPKHAAGHLTRIEFSGARDRLDQVAQWFDPAVRKTWPAEIGRLECYAGGGDSAYFGARDALGGQAQALSDLVECLLGDLLTGNRRVAAWRTSFVQALALGDPIPTAATTDADDEGDARIPTVSTLKRRVLDYLSAWHETPRGGGRPEPVAIGDEEWHYFLPHLRDLMAWRPDPASPDFSDARSQPSAAQPPFEQAVKQIEWGRALVSLALPTEDLSFTLYRKAEPKKPKTGYREPVSLDVTGLRLHFFYNDVVMVEWTVGEDPPALKKDEKFQQITWVELLAPKREDVKRPLGQVIEINGKLRFTHSTMCSEGGEQGRPSEITLKRADAEDATLPHGAEISTTPFTGWFPSLLDYALGLKQEDLASDGALPANGDPRVRALFDDRARVIASVVPFGRLPATPRGKDLFDVMLTRLTTVDPYGTGHTCDPDFAVKEYKAGLYERYLCWGTRYMATAHSFVCVVMDGPDGFARGVIHGIHMATMYRRMALVAQAYVAALGTFSLQVTDALRFVTDPSPKAVGTRWTRETRDKTLATLYHALHRRQLEFTNHIWFERMSSQVQGLELFETMSKRTGCTADYQMVRDEIQQMQNFLSAEEDARNNTLIAEEERRERTIAAIALPFAVLFAVLGSQDIASHFFLWPLLERATTALGASAGYTWVLASLFAMAVAGLIALAVSPGLFRAWPWIGRRVETKQGRTTWQKGARRTLAAGAALLFGLGLALQSSGHVSLDAGDRTTTATAAGQLPGD
;
A
#
# COMPACT_ATOMS: atom_id res chain seq x y z
N MET A 1 11.81 -26.30 -86.67
CA MET A 1 10.79 -27.13 -86.02
C MET A 1 11.50 -27.97 -84.97
N THR A 2 11.56 -27.46 -83.73
CA THR A 2 12.06 -28.18 -82.57
C THR A 2 10.88 -28.92 -81.95
N GLU A 3 11.02 -30.23 -81.75
CA GLU A 3 10.03 -31.06 -81.05
C GLU A 3 9.77 -30.49 -79.65
N VAL A 4 8.59 -29.90 -79.47
CA VAL A 4 8.08 -29.57 -78.15
C VAL A 4 7.72 -30.90 -77.50
N SER A 5 8.55 -31.33 -76.55
CA SER A 5 8.29 -32.48 -75.67
C SER A 5 6.85 -32.43 -75.17
N GLN A 6 6.03 -33.40 -75.58
CA GLN A 6 4.59 -33.48 -75.29
C GLN A 6 4.25 -33.97 -73.88
N ASN A 7 5.24 -34.20 -73.02
CA ASN A 7 4.95 -34.54 -71.63
C ASN A 7 4.53 -33.28 -70.88
N PRO A 8 3.28 -33.22 -70.36
CA PRO A 8 2.85 -32.08 -69.55
C PRO A 8 3.79 -31.97 -68.33
N PRO A 9 4.29 -30.78 -67.99
CA PRO A 9 5.14 -30.59 -66.82
C PRO A 9 4.41 -31.07 -65.57
N THR A 10 5.14 -31.77 -64.70
CA THR A 10 4.58 -32.29 -63.44
C THR A 10 4.34 -31.10 -62.49
N PRO A 11 3.13 -30.96 -61.91
CA PRO A 11 2.85 -29.89 -60.95
C PRO A 11 3.82 -29.98 -59.79
N THR A 12 4.35 -28.84 -59.35
CA THR A 12 5.33 -28.77 -58.26
C THR A 12 4.67 -28.72 -56.89
N HIS A 13 3.47 -28.12 -56.81
CA HIS A 13 2.75 -27.94 -55.56
C HIS A 13 1.28 -28.38 -55.65
N SER A 14 0.77 -28.96 -54.57
CA SER A 14 -0.66 -29.19 -54.33
C SER A 14 -1.07 -28.42 -53.09
N VAL A 15 -2.14 -27.63 -53.18
CA VAL A 15 -2.70 -26.94 -52.02
C VAL A 15 -3.90 -27.73 -51.54
N VAL A 16 -3.84 -28.20 -50.29
CA VAL A 16 -4.89 -28.96 -49.63
C VAL A 16 -5.43 -28.06 -48.53
N VAL A 17 -6.66 -27.59 -48.69
CA VAL A 17 -7.32 -26.65 -47.79
C VAL A 17 -8.68 -27.21 -47.37
N ALA A 18 -9.02 -27.06 -46.08
CA ALA A 18 -10.37 -27.30 -45.60
C ALA A 18 -11.24 -26.10 -45.97
N VAL A 19 -12.27 -26.29 -46.80
CA VAL A 19 -13.14 -25.17 -47.21
C VAL A 19 -14.19 -24.93 -46.13
N ASN A 20 -13.80 -24.14 -45.13
CA ASN A 20 -14.56 -23.80 -43.94
C ASN A 20 -15.06 -22.35 -43.93
N ASP A 21 -14.41 -21.43 -44.65
CA ASP A 21 -14.71 -20.00 -44.63
C ASP A 21 -14.33 -19.28 -45.95
N LEU A 22 -14.45 -17.95 -45.98
CA LEU A 22 -14.11 -17.15 -47.16
C LEU A 22 -12.61 -17.15 -47.45
N GLU A 23 -11.75 -17.31 -46.43
CA GLU A 23 -10.31 -17.37 -46.64
C GLU A 23 -9.95 -18.60 -47.45
N ALA A 24 -10.42 -19.77 -47.04
CA ALA A 24 -10.20 -21.02 -47.76
C ALA A 24 -10.72 -20.97 -49.21
N ALA A 25 -11.91 -20.41 -49.43
CA ALA A 25 -12.45 -20.22 -50.77
C ALA A 25 -11.58 -19.27 -51.63
N THR A 26 -11.06 -18.20 -51.01
CA THR A 26 -10.17 -17.22 -51.66
C THR A 26 -8.81 -17.84 -51.99
N ILE A 27 -8.27 -18.72 -51.15
CA ILE A 27 -7.06 -19.50 -51.44
C ILE A 27 -7.26 -20.37 -52.68
N ILE A 28 -8.40 -21.06 -52.80
CA ILE A 28 -8.70 -21.87 -53.99
C ILE A 28 -8.79 -20.99 -55.24
N ARG A 29 -9.42 -19.81 -55.15
CA ARG A 29 -9.47 -18.84 -56.26
C ARG A 29 -8.09 -18.37 -56.68
N LEU A 30 -7.23 -18.03 -55.72
CA LEU A 30 -5.85 -17.66 -55.97
C LEU A 30 -5.10 -18.77 -56.71
N VAL A 31 -5.18 -20.00 -56.23
CA VAL A 31 -4.52 -21.16 -56.85
C VAL A 31 -5.04 -21.38 -58.27
N ARG A 32 -6.35 -21.29 -58.51
CA ARG A 32 -6.96 -21.40 -59.85
C ARG A 32 -6.49 -20.28 -60.79
N ALA A 33 -6.46 -19.04 -60.33
CA ALA A 33 -6.00 -17.90 -61.13
C ALA A 33 -4.53 -18.05 -61.54
N LEU A 34 -3.67 -18.53 -60.63
CA LEU A 34 -2.27 -18.80 -60.90
C LEU A 34 -2.07 -19.97 -61.87
N ASP A 35 -2.88 -21.04 -61.74
CA ASP A 35 -2.78 -22.21 -62.63
C ASP A 35 -3.16 -21.87 -64.08
N CYS A 36 -4.25 -21.12 -64.26
CA CYS A 36 -4.66 -20.58 -65.57
C CYS A 36 -3.54 -19.75 -66.22
N ARG A 37 -2.80 -18.98 -65.41
CA ARG A 37 -1.79 -18.04 -65.91
C ARG A 37 -0.42 -18.68 -66.16
N ARG A 38 -0.01 -19.62 -65.31
CA ARG A 38 1.25 -20.39 -65.46
C ARG A 38 1.09 -21.55 -66.46
N GLY A 39 -0.13 -21.83 -66.93
CA GLY A 39 -0.43 -22.73 -68.04
C GLY A 39 -0.58 -24.21 -67.68
N ALA A 40 -1.27 -24.52 -66.57
CA ALA A 40 -1.38 -25.88 -65.99
C ALA A 40 -0.05 -26.48 -65.52
N ARG A 41 0.99 -25.64 -65.31
CA ARG A 41 2.39 -26.10 -65.15
C ARG A 41 2.87 -26.24 -63.71
N THR A 42 2.10 -25.85 -62.70
CA THR A 42 2.65 -25.74 -61.33
C THR A 42 1.71 -26.05 -60.17
N LEU A 43 0.39 -25.87 -60.32
CA LEU A 43 -0.54 -25.88 -59.17
C LEU A 43 -1.80 -26.67 -59.49
N ARG A 44 -2.09 -27.75 -58.75
CA ARG A 44 -3.39 -28.44 -58.86
C ARG A 44 -4.32 -28.03 -57.72
N PRO A 45 -5.33 -27.16 -57.95
CA PRO A 45 -6.47 -27.07 -57.05
C PRO A 45 -7.30 -28.35 -57.23
N ARG A 46 -7.46 -29.18 -56.21
CA ARG A 46 -8.30 -30.37 -56.34
C ARG A 46 -9.78 -30.03 -56.16
N GLU A 47 -10.60 -30.62 -57.02
CA GLU A 47 -12.05 -30.40 -57.10
C GLU A 47 -12.83 -30.92 -55.89
N ASN A 48 -12.27 -31.88 -55.14
CA ASN A 48 -12.89 -32.40 -53.92
C ASN A 48 -12.25 -31.75 -52.69
N PRO A 49 -12.98 -30.88 -51.98
CA PRO A 49 -12.51 -30.36 -50.72
C PRO A 49 -12.50 -31.54 -49.73
N LEU A 50 -11.52 -31.57 -48.84
CA LEU A 50 -11.67 -32.34 -47.60
C LEU A 50 -12.63 -31.52 -46.72
N SER A 51 -13.91 -31.47 -47.12
CA SER A 51 -14.92 -30.70 -46.41
C SER A 51 -15.32 -31.47 -45.16
N HIS A 52 -14.47 -31.40 -44.15
CA HIS A 52 -14.87 -31.68 -42.79
C HIS A 52 -14.86 -30.35 -42.05
N GLY A 53 -15.86 -30.12 -41.19
CA GLY A 53 -15.90 -28.91 -40.38
C GLY A 53 -14.62 -28.73 -39.55
N TRP A 54 -14.42 -27.54 -38.98
CA TRP A 54 -13.30 -27.22 -38.07
C TRP A 54 -12.97 -28.40 -37.14
N GLY A 55 -11.68 -28.81 -37.15
CA GLY A 55 -11.15 -29.93 -36.37
C GLY A 55 -11.41 -31.34 -36.96
N GLY A 56 -12.05 -31.43 -38.12
CA GLY A 56 -12.40 -32.70 -38.75
C GLY A 56 -11.17 -33.51 -39.15
N ARG A 57 -11.16 -34.80 -38.75
CA ARG A 57 -10.19 -35.79 -39.24
C ARG A 57 -10.37 -35.96 -40.74
N ALA A 58 -9.59 -35.21 -41.52
CA ALA A 58 -9.66 -35.27 -42.95
C ALA A 58 -9.19 -36.64 -43.44
N VAL A 59 -10.09 -37.44 -44.01
CA VAL A 59 -9.69 -38.72 -44.60
C VAL A 59 -9.23 -38.45 -46.02
N ILE A 60 -7.92 -38.24 -46.19
CA ILE A 60 -7.30 -38.33 -47.52
C ILE A 60 -7.21 -39.80 -47.89
N ASP A 61 -8.02 -40.21 -48.87
CA ASP A 61 -7.97 -41.57 -49.40
C ASP A 61 -6.70 -41.81 -50.25
N GLN A 62 -6.34 -43.08 -50.44
CA GLN A 62 -5.13 -43.47 -51.18
C GLN A 62 -5.11 -42.88 -52.60
N LYS A 63 -6.26 -42.95 -53.28
CA LYS A 63 -6.44 -42.41 -54.64
C LYS A 63 -6.20 -40.90 -54.69
N THR A 64 -6.44 -40.20 -53.59
CA THR A 64 -6.12 -38.79 -53.45
C THR A 64 -4.63 -38.62 -53.23
N LEU A 65 -4.01 -39.35 -52.29
CA LEU A 65 -2.55 -39.29 -52.05
C LEU A 65 -1.73 -39.50 -53.34
N ASP A 66 -2.11 -40.46 -54.17
CA ASP A 66 -1.37 -40.84 -55.39
C ASP A 66 -1.34 -39.75 -56.49
N LYS A 67 -2.22 -38.72 -56.41
CA LYS A 67 -2.21 -37.61 -57.40
C LYS A 67 -1.82 -36.26 -56.81
N LEU A 68 -1.33 -36.22 -55.57
CA LEU A 68 -0.72 -35.03 -55.01
C LEU A 68 0.62 -34.75 -55.72
N ALA A 69 1.00 -33.48 -55.80
CA ALA A 69 2.29 -33.04 -56.28
C ALA A 69 3.37 -33.33 -55.22
N PRO A 70 4.67 -33.37 -55.60
CA PRO A 70 5.76 -33.66 -54.68
C PRO A 70 5.80 -32.76 -53.44
N THR A 71 5.39 -31.49 -53.58
CA THR A 71 5.19 -30.58 -52.43
C THR A 71 3.69 -30.37 -52.18
N VAL A 72 3.26 -30.53 -50.93
CA VAL A 72 1.88 -30.38 -50.49
C VAL A 72 1.80 -29.27 -49.45
N ILE A 73 1.08 -28.19 -49.76
CA ILE A 73 0.77 -27.11 -48.82
C ILE A 73 -0.54 -27.49 -48.13
N MET A 74 -0.47 -27.87 -46.86
CA MET A 74 -1.64 -28.20 -46.04
C MET A 74 -2.07 -26.96 -45.26
N VAL A 75 -3.25 -26.44 -45.57
CA VAL A 75 -3.79 -25.20 -45.02
C VAL A 75 -4.86 -25.53 -43.98
N GLU A 76 -4.62 -25.14 -42.73
CA GLU A 76 -5.54 -25.28 -41.59
C GLU A 76 -6.03 -26.72 -41.35
N LEU A 77 -5.10 -27.65 -41.49
CA LEU A 77 -5.31 -29.08 -41.21
C LEU A 77 -4.46 -29.44 -39.98
N PRO A 78 -5.04 -29.39 -38.76
CA PRO A 78 -4.30 -29.64 -37.52
C PRO A 78 -3.99 -31.11 -37.27
N ASP A 79 -4.55 -32.03 -38.06
CA ASP A 79 -4.38 -33.47 -37.88
C ASP A 79 -2.99 -33.93 -38.34
N ASP A 80 -2.09 -34.12 -37.37
CA ASP A 80 -0.73 -34.64 -37.62
C ASP A 80 -0.74 -36.03 -38.26
N ALA A 81 -1.77 -36.85 -38.04
CA ALA A 81 -1.85 -38.16 -38.69
C ALA A 81 -2.11 -38.04 -40.20
N VAL A 82 -2.82 -37.00 -40.64
CA VAL A 82 -2.99 -36.71 -42.08
C VAL A 82 -1.68 -36.23 -42.67
N ARG A 83 -0.97 -35.34 -41.96
CA ARG A 83 0.35 -34.86 -42.35
C ARG A 83 1.35 -36.01 -42.50
N GLU A 84 1.44 -36.87 -41.49
CA GLU A 84 2.31 -38.05 -41.49
C GLU A 84 1.97 -39.00 -42.64
N ARG A 85 0.68 -39.29 -42.86
CA ARG A 85 0.25 -40.13 -43.98
C ARG A 85 0.63 -39.55 -45.33
N VAL A 86 0.55 -38.23 -45.52
CA VAL A 86 0.99 -37.58 -46.77
C VAL A 86 2.50 -37.71 -46.93
N MET A 87 3.28 -37.53 -45.85
CA MET A 87 4.74 -37.68 -45.87
C MET A 87 5.19 -39.13 -46.14
N GLU A 88 4.50 -40.12 -45.57
CA GLU A 88 4.72 -41.56 -45.83
C GLU A 88 4.56 -41.93 -47.31
N HIS A 89 3.85 -41.12 -48.08
CA HIS A 89 3.65 -41.28 -49.52
C HIS A 89 4.65 -40.49 -50.37
N ASN A 90 5.83 -40.21 -49.83
CA ASN A 90 6.94 -39.50 -50.50
C ASN A 90 6.61 -38.05 -50.93
N HIS A 91 5.73 -37.37 -50.20
CA HIS A 91 5.45 -35.95 -50.40
C HIS A 91 6.16 -35.09 -49.34
N THR A 92 6.58 -33.90 -49.73
CA THR A 92 7.07 -32.85 -48.80
C THR A 92 5.87 -32.03 -48.35
N VAL A 93 5.60 -31.98 -47.05
CA VAL A 93 4.46 -31.22 -46.53
C VAL A 93 4.91 -29.89 -45.93
N VAL A 94 4.25 -28.80 -46.34
CA VAL A 94 4.34 -27.47 -45.73
C VAL A 94 3.01 -27.18 -45.06
N SER A 95 3.00 -27.09 -43.73
CA SER A 95 1.80 -26.72 -42.99
C SER A 95 1.66 -25.20 -42.91
N VAL A 96 0.51 -24.69 -43.32
CA VAL A 96 0.08 -23.31 -43.18
C VAL A 96 -1.08 -23.27 -42.21
N ASP A 97 -0.95 -22.45 -41.18
CA ASP A 97 -1.94 -22.34 -40.12
C ASP A 97 -1.66 -21.05 -39.33
N HIS A 98 -2.62 -20.63 -38.50
CA HIS A 98 -2.45 -19.51 -37.57
C HIS A 98 -3.17 -19.75 -36.23
N HIS A 99 -3.61 -20.97 -35.96
CA HIS A 99 -4.40 -21.34 -34.79
C HIS A 99 -3.60 -22.11 -33.73
N ILE A 100 -4.26 -22.33 -32.58
CA ILE A 100 -3.85 -23.23 -31.50
C ILE A 100 -4.94 -24.29 -31.32
N TYR A 101 -4.54 -25.56 -31.23
CA TYR A 101 -5.45 -26.67 -30.99
C TYR A 101 -4.96 -27.58 -29.88
N ALA A 102 -5.87 -28.40 -29.34
CA ALA A 102 -5.52 -29.61 -28.62
C ALA A 102 -5.62 -30.80 -29.59
N ASN A 103 -4.54 -31.56 -29.77
CA ASN A 103 -4.57 -32.78 -30.58
C ASN A 103 -5.38 -33.89 -29.88
N ALA A 104 -5.55 -35.05 -30.52
CA ALA A 104 -6.34 -36.15 -29.96
C ALA A 104 -5.84 -36.67 -28.58
N PRO A 105 -4.53 -36.74 -28.33
CA PRO A 105 -3.98 -36.95 -26.98
C PRO A 105 -4.21 -35.80 -25.97
N GLY A 106 -4.65 -34.62 -26.42
CA GLY A 106 -4.83 -33.42 -25.61
C GLY A 106 -3.59 -32.53 -25.51
N GLU A 107 -2.52 -32.83 -26.26
CA GLU A 107 -1.32 -32.00 -26.35
C GLU A 107 -1.59 -30.75 -27.18
N VAL A 108 -0.90 -29.66 -26.84
CA VAL A 108 -1.07 -28.37 -27.50
C VAL A 108 -0.29 -28.35 -28.81
N VAL A 109 -0.97 -28.01 -29.89
CA VAL A 109 -0.38 -27.71 -31.20
C VAL A 109 -0.57 -26.22 -31.45
N ASP A 110 0.47 -25.43 -31.14
CA ASP A 110 0.49 -23.98 -31.40
C ASP A 110 1.14 -23.71 -32.75
N ARG A 111 0.33 -23.29 -33.73
CA ARG A 111 0.77 -22.91 -35.08
C ARG A 111 0.45 -21.44 -35.36
N ARG A 112 0.36 -20.60 -34.32
CA ARG A 112 0.04 -19.18 -34.51
C ARG A 112 1.02 -18.48 -35.43
N SER A 113 0.46 -17.62 -36.25
CA SER A 113 1.18 -16.79 -37.21
C SER A 113 0.54 -15.40 -37.22
N PRO A 114 1.33 -14.32 -37.34
CA PRO A 114 0.77 -12.97 -37.54
C PRO A 114 0.16 -12.78 -38.93
N LEU A 115 0.34 -13.77 -39.82
CA LEU A 115 -0.20 -13.76 -41.18
C LEU A 115 -1.39 -14.71 -41.26
N SER A 116 -2.40 -14.27 -42.00
CA SER A 116 -3.52 -15.11 -42.38
C SER A 116 -3.04 -16.32 -43.20
N SER A 117 -3.82 -17.40 -43.29
CA SER A 117 -3.41 -18.56 -44.08
C SER A 117 -3.30 -18.22 -45.57
N LEU A 118 -4.15 -17.31 -46.07
CA LEU A 118 -4.09 -16.76 -47.42
C LEU A 118 -2.80 -15.98 -47.67
N GLU A 119 -2.35 -15.16 -46.72
CA GLU A 119 -1.08 -14.43 -46.83
C GLU A 119 0.12 -15.38 -46.85
N GLN A 120 0.09 -16.43 -46.03
CA GLN A 120 1.13 -17.47 -46.00
C GLN A 120 1.19 -18.25 -47.32
N VAL A 121 0.04 -18.71 -47.83
CA VAL A 121 -0.04 -19.40 -49.13
C VAL A 121 0.44 -18.48 -50.26
N ARG A 122 0.03 -17.21 -50.26
CA ARG A 122 0.48 -16.22 -51.25
C ARG A 122 2.02 -16.10 -51.28
N ARG A 123 2.66 -16.09 -50.11
CA ARG A 123 4.12 -16.06 -49.98
C ARG A 123 4.77 -17.36 -50.47
N LEU A 124 4.25 -18.52 -50.06
CA LEU A 124 4.78 -19.83 -50.47
C LEU A 124 4.67 -20.10 -51.97
N LEU A 125 3.72 -19.44 -52.64
CA LEU A 125 3.52 -19.54 -54.09
C LEU A 125 4.28 -18.48 -54.90
N ASP A 126 5.11 -17.68 -54.23
CA ASP A 126 5.87 -16.55 -54.79
C ASP A 126 4.98 -15.60 -55.60
N VAL A 127 3.87 -15.15 -54.99
CA VAL A 127 2.92 -14.23 -55.62
C VAL A 127 3.19 -12.81 -55.15
N ASP A 128 4.01 -12.08 -55.92
CA ASP A 128 4.34 -10.69 -55.66
C ASP A 128 3.08 -9.78 -55.64
N PRO A 129 3.12 -8.64 -54.91
CA PRO A 129 2.11 -7.58 -54.98
C PRO A 129 1.75 -7.16 -56.41
N ASP A 130 2.73 -7.15 -57.31
CA ASP A 130 2.56 -6.72 -58.70
C ASP A 130 2.11 -7.85 -59.63
N THR A 131 1.86 -9.05 -59.13
CA THR A 131 1.34 -10.16 -59.94
C THR A 131 -0.10 -9.83 -60.33
N PRO A 132 -0.45 -9.58 -61.62
CA PRO A 132 -1.83 -9.26 -61.95
C PRO A 132 -2.73 -10.47 -61.72
N LEU A 133 -3.69 -10.27 -60.83
CA LEU A 133 -4.78 -11.17 -60.50
C LEU A 133 -6.09 -10.59 -61.06
N PRO A 134 -7.20 -11.36 -61.13
CA PRO A 134 -8.52 -10.80 -61.35
C PRO A 134 -8.76 -9.60 -60.41
N ALA A 135 -9.27 -8.49 -60.94
CA ALA A 135 -9.33 -7.22 -60.20
C ALA A 135 -10.17 -7.29 -58.92
N ASP A 136 -11.19 -8.15 -58.90
CA ASP A 136 -11.99 -8.44 -57.71
C ASP A 136 -11.21 -9.28 -56.69
N LEU A 137 -10.46 -10.29 -57.14
CA LEU A 137 -9.62 -11.11 -56.28
C LEU A 137 -8.46 -10.29 -55.65
N ASP A 138 -7.78 -9.47 -56.46
CA ASP A 138 -6.68 -8.62 -55.99
C ASP A 138 -7.15 -7.64 -54.90
N ARG A 139 -8.34 -7.06 -55.09
CA ARG A 139 -8.99 -6.19 -54.13
C ARG A 139 -9.43 -6.93 -52.86
N ASP A 140 -9.96 -8.15 -53.01
CA ASP A 140 -10.57 -8.87 -51.89
C ASP A 140 -9.52 -9.57 -51.00
N ILE A 141 -8.37 -10.04 -51.54
CA ILE A 141 -7.28 -10.68 -50.77
C ILE A 141 -6.90 -9.91 -49.49
N PRO A 142 -6.57 -8.61 -49.53
CA PRO A 142 -6.18 -7.88 -48.32
C PRO A 142 -7.33 -7.72 -47.30
N LEU A 143 -8.58 -7.69 -47.75
CA LEU A 143 -9.75 -7.62 -46.87
C LEU A 143 -10.04 -8.98 -46.22
N VAL A 144 -10.00 -10.07 -47.00
CA VAL A 144 -10.19 -11.44 -46.51
C VAL A 144 -9.09 -11.80 -45.50
N ALA A 145 -7.83 -11.51 -45.82
CA ALA A 145 -6.73 -11.71 -44.89
C ALA A 145 -6.88 -10.88 -43.60
N ALA A 146 -7.42 -9.66 -43.69
CA ALA A 146 -7.67 -8.83 -42.49
C ALA A 146 -8.83 -9.37 -41.64
N ASN A 147 -9.89 -9.87 -42.27
CA ASN A 147 -10.99 -10.55 -41.60
C ASN A 147 -10.50 -11.77 -40.82
N ASP A 148 -9.58 -12.53 -41.39
CA ASP A 148 -9.05 -13.72 -40.75
C ASP A 148 -8.09 -13.38 -39.59
N ARG A 149 -7.15 -12.44 -39.80
CA ARG A 149 -6.22 -12.02 -38.74
C ARG A 149 -6.90 -11.43 -37.52
N GLY A 150 -7.87 -10.54 -37.70
CA GLY A 150 -8.36 -9.70 -36.62
C GLY A 150 -9.85 -9.43 -36.67
N PHE A 151 -10.60 -10.27 -37.38
CA PHE A 151 -12.05 -10.18 -37.53
C PHE A 151 -12.50 -8.81 -38.07
N ILE A 152 -13.67 -8.35 -37.63
CA ILE A 152 -14.27 -7.07 -38.03
C ILE A 152 -13.36 -5.86 -37.75
N PRO A 153 -12.64 -5.74 -36.61
CA PRO A 153 -11.71 -4.64 -36.35
C PRO A 153 -10.64 -4.43 -37.43
N GLU A 154 -9.88 -5.46 -37.75
CA GLU A 154 -8.83 -5.33 -38.76
C GLU A 154 -9.40 -5.20 -40.17
N LEU A 155 -10.49 -5.90 -40.47
CA LEU A 155 -11.23 -5.74 -41.73
C LEU A 155 -11.67 -4.28 -41.93
N ALA A 156 -12.24 -3.64 -40.91
CA ALA A 156 -12.66 -2.24 -40.96
C ALA A 156 -11.47 -1.28 -41.14
N LYS A 157 -10.35 -1.51 -40.45
CA LYS A 157 -9.12 -0.71 -40.62
C LYS A 157 -8.55 -0.82 -42.04
N VAL A 158 -8.58 -2.00 -42.66
CA VAL A 158 -8.13 -2.17 -44.05
C VAL A 158 -9.13 -1.54 -45.02
N ALA A 159 -10.43 -1.73 -44.82
CA ALA A 159 -11.46 -1.13 -45.65
C ALA A 159 -11.40 0.40 -45.65
N LEU A 160 -11.22 1.02 -44.48
CA LEU A 160 -11.08 2.48 -44.34
C LEU A 160 -9.83 3.03 -45.04
N ARG A 161 -8.74 2.24 -45.10
CA ARG A 161 -7.52 2.62 -45.84
C ARG A 161 -7.69 2.51 -47.36
N GLN A 162 -8.52 1.57 -47.82
CA GLN A 162 -8.70 1.28 -49.25
C GLN A 162 -9.83 2.09 -49.90
N CYS A 163 -10.86 2.46 -49.14
CA CYS A 163 -12.05 3.12 -49.65
C CYS A 163 -11.93 4.64 -49.57
N LYS A 164 -12.65 5.35 -50.43
CA LYS A 164 -12.63 6.82 -50.45
C LYS A 164 -13.56 7.45 -49.41
N THR A 165 -14.56 6.68 -48.97
CA THR A 165 -15.60 7.14 -48.05
C THR A 165 -15.87 6.10 -46.96
N GLU A 166 -16.32 6.55 -45.80
CA GLU A 166 -16.76 5.65 -44.71
C GLU A 166 -17.92 4.75 -45.11
N SER A 167 -18.86 5.24 -45.92
CA SER A 167 -19.96 4.43 -46.43
C SER A 167 -19.45 3.29 -47.30
N GLU A 168 -18.52 3.58 -48.22
CA GLU A 168 -17.89 2.56 -49.05
C GLU A 168 -17.12 1.55 -48.19
N ALA A 169 -16.36 2.00 -47.18
CA ALA A 169 -15.67 1.11 -46.26
C ALA A 169 -16.66 0.21 -45.50
N ARG A 170 -17.76 0.78 -44.99
CA ARG A 170 -18.82 0.03 -44.31
C ARG A 170 -19.43 -1.05 -45.20
N ASP A 171 -19.75 -0.70 -46.44
CA ASP A 171 -20.32 -1.62 -47.42
C ASP A 171 -19.34 -2.76 -47.75
N ARG A 172 -18.03 -2.47 -47.81
CA ARG A 172 -16.98 -3.48 -47.99
C ARG A 172 -16.86 -4.43 -46.80
N VAL A 173 -16.86 -3.89 -45.58
CA VAL A 173 -16.85 -4.70 -44.35
C VAL A 173 -18.06 -5.63 -44.34
N TRP A 174 -19.25 -5.07 -44.59
CA TRP A 174 -20.51 -5.84 -44.65
C TRP A 174 -20.44 -6.94 -45.70
N ASP A 175 -19.99 -6.64 -46.92
CA ASP A 175 -19.94 -7.61 -48.02
C ASP A 175 -18.99 -8.79 -47.74
N ILE A 176 -17.79 -8.51 -47.21
CA ILE A 176 -16.80 -9.55 -46.86
C ILE A 176 -17.36 -10.44 -45.75
N ARG A 177 -17.90 -9.86 -44.67
CA ARG A 177 -18.50 -10.61 -43.56
C ARG A 177 -19.69 -11.45 -44.01
N ARG A 178 -20.57 -10.89 -44.84
CA ARG A 178 -21.73 -11.61 -45.36
C ARG A 178 -21.33 -12.82 -46.20
N ARG A 179 -20.30 -12.69 -47.07
CA ARG A 179 -19.78 -13.82 -47.86
C ARG A 179 -19.15 -14.88 -46.96
N ASP A 180 -18.34 -14.46 -45.99
CA ASP A 180 -17.69 -15.35 -45.02
C ASP A 180 -18.69 -16.18 -44.21
N LEU A 181 -19.68 -15.52 -43.60
CA LEU A 181 -20.74 -16.20 -42.85
C LEU A 181 -21.56 -17.15 -43.72
N THR A 182 -21.82 -16.77 -44.98
CA THR A 182 -22.56 -17.63 -45.91
C THR A 182 -21.77 -18.91 -46.21
N ILE A 183 -20.48 -18.79 -46.51
CA ILE A 183 -19.60 -19.94 -46.77
C ILE A 183 -19.47 -20.80 -45.51
N ALA A 184 -19.23 -20.21 -44.34
CA ALA A 184 -19.10 -20.95 -43.08
C ALA A 184 -20.35 -21.77 -42.73
N ARG A 185 -21.54 -21.20 -42.93
CA ARG A 185 -22.82 -21.90 -42.72
C ARG A 185 -23.03 -23.05 -43.71
N LEU A 186 -22.69 -22.83 -44.97
CA LEU A 186 -22.81 -23.83 -46.03
C LEU A 186 -21.83 -24.99 -45.80
N ALA A 187 -20.60 -24.68 -45.41
CA ALA A 187 -19.57 -25.66 -45.08
C ALA A 187 -19.92 -26.50 -43.84
N ALA A 188 -20.69 -25.94 -42.90
CA ALA A 188 -21.12 -26.61 -41.68
C ALA A 188 -22.32 -27.58 -41.84
N ARG A 189 -22.88 -27.72 -43.06
CA ARG A 189 -23.97 -28.67 -43.33
C ARG A 189 -23.45 -30.11 -43.37
N ASP A 190 -24.32 -31.07 -43.04
CA ASP A 190 -24.00 -32.52 -43.08
C ASP A 190 -23.50 -32.97 -44.46
N VAL A 191 -24.02 -32.34 -45.52
CA VAL A 191 -23.53 -32.48 -46.89
C VAL A 191 -23.08 -31.10 -47.37
N PRO A 192 -21.77 -30.79 -47.27
CA PRO A 192 -21.24 -29.53 -47.75
C PRO A 192 -21.52 -29.38 -49.26
N PRO A 193 -21.85 -28.17 -49.74
CA PRO A 193 -21.99 -27.93 -51.17
C PRO A 193 -20.66 -28.18 -51.89
N LYS A 194 -20.75 -28.37 -53.21
CA LYS A 194 -19.56 -28.59 -54.04
C LYS A 194 -18.63 -27.37 -53.93
N THR A 195 -17.32 -27.60 -53.95
CA THR A 195 -16.29 -26.55 -53.89
C THR A 195 -16.58 -25.39 -54.84
N ASP A 196 -17.04 -25.69 -56.07
CA ASP A 196 -17.32 -24.66 -57.08
C ASP A 196 -18.44 -23.71 -56.68
N GLU A 197 -19.40 -24.17 -55.87
CA GLU A 197 -20.47 -23.33 -55.35
C GLU A 197 -19.93 -22.38 -54.27
N LEU A 198 -19.10 -22.88 -53.36
CA LEU A 198 -18.44 -22.05 -52.34
C LEU A 198 -17.47 -21.04 -52.96
N VAL A 199 -16.72 -21.47 -53.98
CA VAL A 199 -15.81 -20.60 -54.74
C VAL A 199 -16.60 -19.50 -55.45
N ARG A 200 -17.73 -19.83 -56.09
CA ARG A 200 -18.62 -18.82 -56.68
C ARG A 200 -19.12 -17.81 -55.66
N LEU A 201 -19.43 -18.23 -54.43
CA LEU A 201 -19.86 -17.27 -53.39
C LEU A 201 -18.76 -16.31 -52.94
N SER A 202 -17.50 -16.65 -53.18
CA SER A 202 -16.36 -15.80 -52.84
C SER A 202 -15.99 -14.77 -53.91
N GLU A 203 -16.58 -14.78 -55.11
CA GLU A 203 -16.34 -13.73 -56.13
C GLU A 203 -17.18 -12.48 -55.84
N ALA A 204 -16.97 -11.38 -56.56
CA ALA A 204 -17.75 -10.15 -56.36
C ALA A 204 -18.09 -9.46 -57.69
N PRO A 205 -19.26 -8.78 -57.81
CA PRO A 205 -20.38 -8.72 -56.87
C PRO A 205 -21.39 -9.86 -57.12
N HIS A 206 -21.88 -10.51 -56.06
CA HIS A 206 -22.97 -11.48 -56.17
C HIS A 206 -24.24 -10.96 -55.52
N GLN A 207 -25.34 -11.06 -56.28
CA GLN A 207 -26.69 -11.00 -55.76
C GLN A 207 -27.21 -12.44 -55.77
N ASP A 208 -27.10 -13.10 -54.61
CA ASP A 208 -27.51 -14.48 -54.42
C ASP A 208 -28.54 -14.52 -53.29
N ASP A 209 -29.56 -15.38 -53.43
CA ASP A 209 -30.56 -15.65 -52.39
C ASP A 209 -29.88 -16.11 -51.09
N ALA A 210 -28.75 -16.83 -51.18
CA ALA A 210 -27.98 -17.26 -50.02
C ALA A 210 -27.40 -16.08 -49.20
N LEU A 211 -26.95 -15.03 -49.87
CA LEU A 211 -26.45 -13.81 -49.20
C LEU A 211 -27.60 -13.04 -48.54
N SER A 212 -28.77 -13.00 -49.19
CA SER A 212 -29.98 -12.39 -48.62
C SER A 212 -30.48 -13.12 -47.36
N ASP A 213 -30.40 -14.45 -47.34
CA ASP A 213 -30.68 -15.25 -46.12
C ASP A 213 -29.71 -14.93 -44.98
N THR A 214 -28.42 -14.75 -45.28
CA THR A 214 -27.42 -14.32 -44.28
C THR A 214 -27.75 -12.93 -43.73
N ASP A 215 -28.12 -11.96 -44.58
CA ASP A 215 -28.57 -10.63 -44.14
C ASP A 215 -29.78 -10.73 -43.19
N ALA A 216 -30.78 -11.53 -43.57
CA ALA A 216 -31.97 -11.75 -42.75
C ALA A 216 -31.63 -12.41 -41.39
N ARG A 217 -30.63 -13.29 -41.36
CA ARG A 217 -30.20 -13.99 -40.15
C ARG A 217 -29.36 -13.12 -39.24
N ILE A 218 -28.48 -12.25 -39.76
CA ILE A 218 -27.83 -11.21 -38.95
C ILE A 218 -28.91 -10.32 -38.32
N GLY A 219 -29.94 -9.93 -39.08
CA GLY A 219 -31.09 -9.19 -38.55
C GLY A 219 -31.78 -9.92 -37.38
N LYS A 220 -32.04 -11.22 -37.51
CA LYS A 220 -32.62 -12.04 -36.43
C LYS A 220 -31.69 -12.20 -35.23
N ALA A 221 -30.38 -12.37 -35.45
CA ALA A 221 -29.38 -12.45 -34.39
C ALA A 221 -29.31 -11.16 -33.57
N ARG A 222 -29.41 -9.99 -34.24
CA ARG A 222 -29.51 -8.67 -33.57
C ARG A 222 -30.76 -8.57 -32.70
N VAL A 223 -31.90 -9.04 -33.19
CA VAL A 223 -33.15 -9.10 -32.40
C VAL A 223 -32.97 -10.01 -31.19
N ALA A 224 -32.40 -11.22 -31.36
CA ALA A 224 -32.15 -12.15 -30.27
C ALA A 224 -31.17 -11.58 -29.22
N LEU A 225 -30.15 -10.83 -29.65
CA LEU A 225 -29.22 -10.15 -28.76
C LEU A 225 -29.92 -9.05 -27.94
N ARG A 226 -30.77 -8.24 -28.56
CA ARG A 226 -31.59 -7.23 -27.84
C ARG A 226 -32.52 -7.88 -26.83
N GLU A 227 -33.22 -8.95 -27.22
CA GLU A 227 -34.04 -9.73 -26.31
C GLU A 227 -33.20 -10.31 -25.15
N ALA A 228 -31.97 -10.76 -25.42
CA ALA A 228 -31.06 -11.21 -24.39
C ALA A 228 -30.70 -10.07 -23.41
N PHE A 229 -30.46 -8.85 -23.87
CA PHE A 229 -30.29 -7.70 -22.96
C PHE A 229 -31.55 -7.41 -22.14
N GLU A 230 -32.72 -7.39 -22.77
CA GLU A 230 -34.01 -7.10 -22.11
C GLU A 230 -34.36 -8.15 -21.04
N THR A 231 -34.01 -9.42 -21.30
CA THR A 231 -34.28 -10.54 -20.39
C THR A 231 -33.17 -10.80 -19.37
N GLY A 232 -32.08 -10.02 -19.40
CA GLY A 232 -30.89 -10.26 -18.57
C GLY A 232 -30.22 -11.60 -18.87
N ARG A 233 -30.14 -11.97 -20.15
CA ARG A 233 -29.28 -13.03 -20.69
C ARG A 233 -28.05 -12.47 -21.40
N ALA A 234 -27.97 -11.16 -21.60
CA ALA A 234 -26.77 -10.48 -22.08
C ALA A 234 -26.47 -9.26 -21.20
N ARG A 235 -25.19 -9.02 -20.93
CA ARG A 235 -24.74 -7.89 -20.11
C ARG A 235 -23.32 -7.47 -20.48
N TRP A 236 -23.11 -6.17 -20.53
CA TRP A 236 -21.77 -5.61 -20.54
C TRP A 236 -21.19 -5.63 -19.13
N LEU A 237 -20.04 -6.27 -18.98
CA LEU A 237 -19.23 -6.29 -17.78
C LEU A 237 -18.03 -5.38 -18.03
N ASP A 238 -17.82 -4.37 -17.20
CA ASP A 238 -16.61 -3.55 -17.31
C ASP A 238 -15.37 -4.42 -17.05
N LEU A 239 -14.25 -4.20 -17.75
CA LEU A 239 -13.00 -4.94 -17.56
C LEU A 239 -11.91 -4.14 -16.86
N ASP A 240 -12.07 -2.82 -16.78
CA ASP A 240 -11.22 -1.96 -15.97
C ASP A 240 -11.79 -1.87 -14.56
N GLY A 241 -10.99 -2.24 -13.55
CA GLY A 241 -11.34 -2.07 -12.15
C GLY A 241 -11.37 -0.60 -11.68
N VAL A 242 -11.44 0.34 -12.62
CA VAL A 242 -11.54 1.79 -12.41
C VAL A 242 -12.38 2.29 -13.58
N PRO A 243 -13.35 3.19 -13.39
CA PRO A 243 -14.04 3.82 -14.52
C PRO A 243 -12.97 4.48 -15.40
N SER A 244 -12.72 3.94 -16.59
CA SER A 244 -11.89 4.62 -17.58
C SER A 244 -12.74 5.62 -18.34
N ASP A 245 -12.11 6.68 -18.80
CA ASP A 245 -12.80 7.79 -19.46
C ASP A 245 -13.08 7.53 -20.94
N ALA A 246 -12.61 6.39 -21.43
CA ALA A 246 -12.88 5.85 -22.74
C ALA A 246 -14.11 4.95 -22.69
N ASP A 247 -14.62 4.56 -23.86
CA ASP A 247 -15.31 3.28 -24.04
C ASP A 247 -14.34 2.14 -23.68
N GLY A 248 -13.97 2.03 -22.39
CA GLY A 248 -13.03 1.06 -21.88
C GLY A 248 -13.44 -0.35 -22.33
N PRO A 249 -12.48 -1.28 -22.40
CA PRO A 249 -12.80 -2.65 -22.76
C PRO A 249 -13.91 -3.13 -21.82
N ARG A 250 -15.05 -3.46 -22.42
CA ARG A 250 -16.17 -4.13 -21.76
C ARG A 250 -16.23 -5.53 -22.33
N LEU A 251 -16.35 -6.50 -21.45
CA LEU A 251 -16.69 -7.86 -21.80
C LEU A 251 -18.20 -7.97 -21.95
N LEU A 252 -18.68 -8.22 -23.16
CA LEU A 252 -20.04 -8.69 -23.33
C LEU A 252 -20.13 -10.16 -22.91
N LEU A 253 -20.82 -10.45 -21.82
CA LEU A 253 -21.26 -11.82 -21.51
C LEU A 253 -22.66 -12.00 -22.08
N ALA A 254 -22.89 -12.98 -22.94
CA ALA A 254 -24.21 -13.22 -23.52
C ALA A 254 -24.53 -14.72 -23.68
N CYS A 255 -25.72 -15.11 -23.23
CA CYS A 255 -26.31 -16.44 -23.42
C CYS A 255 -27.36 -16.38 -24.53
N VAL A 256 -27.04 -16.98 -25.69
CA VAL A 256 -27.79 -16.80 -26.94
C VAL A 256 -28.09 -18.13 -27.65
N PRO A 257 -29.11 -18.20 -28.52
CA PRO A 257 -29.42 -19.44 -29.24
C PRO A 257 -28.27 -19.89 -30.16
N ASP A 258 -27.94 -21.19 -30.15
CA ASP A 258 -26.95 -21.80 -31.04
C ASP A 258 -27.32 -21.67 -32.53
N ALA A 259 -28.61 -21.49 -32.82
CA ALA A 259 -29.11 -21.24 -34.17
C ALA A 259 -28.54 -19.98 -34.83
N PHE A 260 -27.94 -19.06 -34.06
CA PHE A 260 -27.31 -17.82 -34.55
C PHE A 260 -25.79 -17.78 -34.30
N ARG A 261 -25.14 -18.92 -34.06
CA ARG A 261 -23.73 -18.96 -33.65
C ARG A 261 -22.76 -18.30 -34.63
N TYR A 262 -23.03 -18.38 -35.93
CA TYR A 262 -22.18 -17.74 -36.94
C TYR A 262 -22.40 -16.23 -36.96
N GLU A 263 -23.65 -15.78 -36.82
CA GLU A 263 -24.03 -14.38 -37.01
C GLU A 263 -23.94 -13.53 -35.73
N MET A 264 -23.77 -14.15 -34.56
CA MET A 264 -23.88 -13.43 -33.29
C MET A 264 -22.76 -12.41 -33.08
N ALA A 265 -21.50 -12.77 -33.37
CA ALA A 265 -20.39 -11.82 -33.24
C ALA A 265 -20.59 -10.59 -34.14
N ASP A 266 -20.96 -10.81 -35.40
CA ASP A 266 -21.36 -9.74 -36.33
C ASP A 266 -22.53 -8.92 -35.77
N ALA A 267 -23.58 -9.56 -35.23
CA ALA A 267 -24.70 -8.87 -34.62
C ALA A 267 -24.26 -7.92 -33.49
N VAL A 268 -23.31 -8.33 -32.65
CA VAL A 268 -22.73 -7.47 -31.59
C VAL A 268 -22.03 -6.25 -32.18
N TYR A 269 -21.16 -6.44 -33.17
CA TYR A 269 -20.43 -5.35 -33.82
C TYR A 269 -21.37 -4.36 -34.53
N TRP A 270 -22.37 -4.87 -35.25
CA TRP A 270 -23.33 -4.03 -35.98
C TRP A 270 -24.34 -3.32 -35.07
N GLU A 271 -24.67 -3.90 -33.91
CA GLU A 271 -25.42 -3.17 -32.88
C GLU A 271 -24.61 -2.01 -32.32
N LYS A 272 -23.31 -2.20 -32.05
CA LYS A 272 -22.43 -1.12 -31.57
C LYS A 272 -22.21 -0.03 -32.62
N ALA A 273 -21.84 -0.41 -33.85
CA ALA A 273 -21.61 0.53 -34.94
C ALA A 273 -22.87 1.27 -35.43
N GLY A 274 -24.07 0.73 -35.18
CA GLY A 274 -25.31 1.42 -35.49
C GLY A 274 -25.44 2.78 -34.78
N ALA A 275 -24.81 2.95 -33.62
CA ALA A 275 -24.77 4.20 -32.88
C ALA A 275 -23.63 5.13 -33.32
N ASP A 276 -22.46 4.54 -33.65
CA ASP A 276 -21.18 5.27 -33.68
C ASP A 276 -20.49 5.28 -35.06
N GLY A 277 -21.09 4.67 -36.09
CA GLY A 277 -20.54 4.63 -37.46
C GLY A 277 -19.53 3.51 -37.70
N VAL A 278 -18.85 3.54 -38.86
CA VAL A 278 -17.91 2.48 -39.28
C VAL A 278 -16.60 2.50 -38.47
N GLU A 279 -16.19 3.66 -37.97
CA GLU A 279 -14.99 3.80 -37.13
C GLU A 279 -15.11 2.98 -35.84
N ALA A 280 -16.32 2.85 -35.29
CA ALA A 280 -16.57 2.00 -34.13
C ALA A 280 -16.28 0.51 -34.38
N LEU A 281 -16.39 0.05 -35.63
CA LEU A 281 -16.03 -1.33 -36.00
C LEU A 281 -14.53 -1.59 -35.87
N THR A 282 -13.68 -0.56 -35.95
CA THR A 282 -12.22 -0.70 -35.84
C THR A 282 -11.74 -1.03 -34.42
N HIS A 283 -12.63 -0.89 -33.43
CA HIS A 283 -12.35 -1.17 -32.03
C HIS A 283 -12.69 -2.63 -31.71
N SER A 284 -11.76 -3.34 -31.09
CA SER A 284 -12.02 -4.70 -30.61
C SER A 284 -13.12 -4.67 -29.54
N ILE A 285 -14.02 -5.65 -29.59
CA ILE A 285 -15.03 -5.86 -28.56
C ILE A 285 -14.65 -7.16 -27.86
N GLU A 286 -14.42 -7.11 -26.56
CA GLU A 286 -14.31 -8.33 -25.76
C GLU A 286 -15.72 -8.92 -25.58
N MET A 287 -15.91 -10.18 -25.96
CA MET A 287 -17.19 -10.88 -25.80
C MET A 287 -16.95 -12.34 -25.46
N LEU A 288 -17.71 -12.84 -24.48
CA LEU A 288 -17.85 -14.25 -24.14
C LEU A 288 -19.30 -14.66 -24.42
N LEU A 289 -19.48 -15.39 -25.52
CA LEU A 289 -20.77 -15.88 -25.99
C LEU A 289 -20.95 -17.33 -25.53
N VAL A 290 -22.11 -17.60 -24.93
CA VAL A 290 -22.52 -18.92 -24.45
C VAL A 290 -23.74 -19.35 -25.24
N PHE A 291 -23.64 -20.47 -25.94
CA PHE A 291 -24.68 -20.94 -26.86
C PHE A 291 -25.50 -22.08 -26.26
N TYR A 292 -26.81 -22.06 -26.51
CA TYR A 292 -27.73 -23.12 -26.07
C TYR A 292 -28.66 -23.61 -27.20
N ASP A 293 -29.08 -24.88 -27.11
CA ASP A 293 -30.07 -25.47 -28.03
C ASP A 293 -31.51 -25.07 -27.64
N GLU A 294 -32.11 -24.20 -28.46
CA GLU A 294 -33.50 -23.74 -28.28
C GLU A 294 -34.53 -24.87 -28.41
N GLY A 295 -34.24 -25.90 -29.23
CA GLY A 295 -35.12 -27.05 -29.42
C GLY A 295 -35.24 -27.87 -28.13
N SER A 296 -34.12 -28.09 -27.45
CA SER A 296 -34.08 -28.74 -26.13
C SER A 296 -34.82 -27.90 -25.07
N LEU A 297 -34.66 -26.59 -25.10
CA LEU A 297 -35.35 -25.67 -24.20
C LEU A 297 -36.88 -25.71 -24.38
N LYS A 298 -37.37 -25.73 -25.63
CA LYS A 298 -38.80 -25.85 -25.97
C LYS A 298 -39.38 -27.18 -25.50
N ARG A 299 -38.66 -28.29 -25.72
CA ARG A 299 -39.07 -29.62 -25.21
C ARG A 299 -39.17 -29.65 -23.69
N ALA A 300 -38.20 -29.06 -22.99
CA ALA A 300 -38.23 -28.95 -21.53
C ALA A 300 -39.48 -28.18 -21.04
N ARG A 301 -39.81 -27.03 -21.66
CA ARG A 301 -41.02 -26.26 -21.33
C ARG A 301 -42.31 -27.05 -21.54
N SER A 302 -42.41 -27.81 -22.64
CA SER A 302 -43.59 -28.64 -22.90
C SER A 302 -43.76 -29.81 -21.93
N GLY A 303 -42.69 -30.25 -21.26
CA GLY A 303 -42.69 -31.33 -20.27
C GLY A 303 -43.03 -30.89 -18.85
N GLY A 304 -43.45 -29.64 -18.62
CA GLY A 304 -43.75 -29.13 -17.28
C GLY A 304 -42.52 -28.91 -16.39
N LEU A 305 -41.31 -28.89 -16.98
CA LEU A 305 -40.08 -28.60 -16.24
C LEU A 305 -40.01 -27.10 -15.87
N PRO A 306 -39.35 -26.77 -14.75
CA PRO A 306 -39.30 -25.39 -14.25
C PRO A 306 -38.67 -24.42 -15.25
N ASP A 307 -39.08 -23.16 -15.13
CA ASP A 307 -38.62 -22.03 -15.94
C ASP A 307 -37.10 -22.04 -16.20
N PRO A 308 -36.64 -22.05 -17.47
CA PRO A 308 -35.22 -22.02 -17.84
C PRO A 308 -34.48 -20.74 -17.41
N VAL A 309 -35.20 -19.71 -16.92
CA VAL A 309 -34.59 -18.54 -16.29
C VAL A 309 -33.95 -18.90 -14.93
N LYS A 310 -34.27 -20.08 -14.35
CA LYS A 310 -33.59 -20.56 -13.14
C LYS A 310 -32.21 -21.17 -13.48
N PRO A 311 -31.10 -20.63 -12.91
CA PRO A 311 -29.72 -20.98 -13.26
C PRO A 311 -29.38 -22.48 -13.31
N LYS A 312 -30.00 -23.28 -12.44
CA LYS A 312 -29.77 -24.73 -12.36
C LYS A 312 -30.22 -25.52 -13.59
N HIS A 313 -31.04 -24.94 -14.48
CA HIS A 313 -31.58 -25.62 -15.66
C HIS A 313 -30.94 -25.16 -16.98
N ALA A 314 -30.37 -23.95 -17.04
CA ALA A 314 -29.71 -23.43 -18.23
C ALA A 314 -28.43 -24.22 -18.60
N ALA A 315 -27.70 -24.71 -17.59
CA ALA A 315 -26.48 -25.50 -17.78
C ALA A 315 -26.71 -26.86 -18.48
N GLY A 316 -27.95 -27.35 -18.57
CA GLY A 316 -28.26 -28.64 -19.20
C GLY A 316 -28.33 -28.62 -20.73
N HIS A 317 -28.23 -27.44 -21.35
CA HIS A 317 -28.49 -27.25 -22.78
C HIS A 317 -27.42 -26.46 -23.52
N LEU A 318 -26.28 -26.20 -22.86
CA LEU A 318 -25.14 -25.53 -23.47
C LEU A 318 -24.52 -26.42 -24.53
N THR A 319 -24.28 -25.85 -25.71
CA THR A 319 -23.69 -26.55 -26.85
C THR A 319 -22.27 -26.07 -27.13
N ARG A 320 -22.00 -24.80 -26.84
CA ARG A 320 -20.74 -24.14 -27.19
C ARG A 320 -20.49 -22.90 -26.35
N ILE A 321 -19.22 -22.53 -26.21
CA ILE A 321 -18.79 -21.20 -25.80
C ILE A 321 -17.78 -20.64 -26.79
N GLU A 322 -17.81 -19.33 -26.99
CA GLU A 322 -16.86 -18.61 -27.84
C GLU A 322 -16.44 -17.31 -27.15
N PHE A 323 -15.14 -17.03 -27.12
CA PHE A 323 -14.57 -15.78 -26.67
C PHE A 323 -13.86 -15.10 -27.83
N SER A 324 -14.07 -13.80 -27.97
CA SER A 324 -13.33 -12.91 -28.86
C SER A 324 -12.84 -11.73 -28.05
N GLY A 325 -11.57 -11.37 -28.20
CA GLY A 325 -10.92 -10.30 -27.46
C GLY A 325 -9.88 -9.54 -28.28
N ALA A 326 -9.35 -8.47 -27.70
CA ALA A 326 -8.30 -7.66 -28.32
C ALA A 326 -6.96 -8.40 -28.39
N ARG A 327 -6.02 -7.86 -29.18
CA ARG A 327 -4.68 -8.43 -29.40
C ARG A 327 -3.93 -8.73 -28.11
N ASP A 328 -4.06 -7.88 -27.10
CA ASP A 328 -3.36 -8.06 -25.83
C ASP A 328 -3.83 -9.31 -25.08
N ARG A 329 -5.01 -9.87 -25.38
CA ARG A 329 -5.50 -11.14 -24.80
C ARG A 329 -4.89 -12.39 -25.43
N LEU A 330 -4.12 -12.28 -26.52
CA LEU A 330 -3.54 -13.43 -27.22
C LEU A 330 -2.75 -14.37 -26.31
N ASP A 331 -1.88 -13.81 -25.46
CA ASP A 331 -1.08 -14.60 -24.53
C ASP A 331 -1.94 -15.27 -23.45
N GLN A 332 -3.00 -14.59 -23.00
CA GLN A 332 -3.93 -15.14 -22.02
C GLN A 332 -4.68 -16.34 -22.58
N VAL A 333 -5.19 -16.22 -23.81
CA VAL A 333 -5.88 -17.31 -24.51
C VAL A 333 -4.94 -18.48 -24.76
N ALA A 334 -3.70 -18.23 -25.19
CA ALA A 334 -2.71 -19.27 -25.38
C ALA A 334 -2.39 -20.01 -24.07
N GLN A 335 -2.32 -19.29 -22.96
CA GLN A 335 -2.10 -19.88 -21.63
C GLN A 335 -3.25 -20.80 -21.18
N TRP A 336 -4.47 -20.67 -21.70
CA TRP A 336 -5.54 -21.63 -21.43
C TRP A 336 -5.26 -23.03 -21.97
N PHE A 337 -4.39 -23.16 -22.97
CA PHE A 337 -3.98 -24.45 -23.50
C PHE A 337 -2.81 -25.06 -22.72
N ASP A 338 -2.08 -24.27 -21.92
CA ASP A 338 -0.95 -24.75 -21.12
C ASP A 338 -1.38 -25.95 -20.24
N PRO A 339 -0.67 -27.09 -20.30
CA PRO A 339 -1.02 -28.28 -19.52
C PRO A 339 -1.16 -28.03 -18.02
N ALA A 340 -0.35 -27.14 -17.43
CA ALA A 340 -0.43 -26.77 -16.02
C ALA A 340 -1.69 -25.96 -15.70
N VAL A 341 -2.12 -25.08 -16.61
CA VAL A 341 -3.40 -24.34 -16.47
C VAL A 341 -4.58 -25.30 -16.64
N ARG A 342 -4.59 -26.14 -17.68
CA ARG A 342 -5.65 -27.13 -17.90
C ARG A 342 -5.80 -28.14 -16.77
N LYS A 343 -4.71 -28.48 -16.08
CA LYS A 343 -4.76 -29.35 -14.88
C LYS A 343 -5.55 -28.72 -13.73
N THR A 344 -5.72 -27.41 -13.71
CA THR A 344 -6.56 -26.71 -12.71
C THR A 344 -8.05 -26.69 -13.08
N TRP A 345 -8.39 -27.06 -14.31
CA TRP A 345 -9.77 -27.16 -14.75
C TRP A 345 -10.44 -28.43 -14.21
N PRO A 346 -11.76 -28.42 -14.01
CA PRO A 346 -12.55 -29.64 -13.81
C PRO A 346 -12.22 -30.72 -14.84
N ALA A 347 -12.12 -31.98 -14.40
CA ALA A 347 -11.67 -33.09 -15.24
C ALA A 347 -12.59 -33.34 -16.44
N GLU A 348 -13.87 -33.01 -16.31
CA GLU A 348 -14.93 -33.13 -17.30
C GLU A 348 -14.66 -32.26 -18.55
N ILE A 349 -13.95 -31.14 -18.38
CA ILE A 349 -13.60 -30.21 -19.47
C ILE A 349 -12.66 -30.85 -20.49
N GLY A 350 -11.86 -31.86 -20.09
CA GLY A 350 -10.98 -32.58 -21.01
C GLY A 350 -11.72 -33.29 -22.16
N ARG A 351 -13.06 -33.43 -22.07
CA ARG A 351 -13.91 -34.00 -23.13
C ARG A 351 -14.41 -32.98 -24.14
N LEU A 352 -14.24 -31.69 -23.86
CA LEU A 352 -14.61 -30.63 -24.77
C LEU A 352 -13.57 -30.50 -25.88
N GLU A 353 -14.05 -30.21 -27.07
CA GLU A 353 -13.17 -29.83 -28.16
C GLU A 353 -12.90 -28.33 -28.07
N CYS A 354 -11.66 -27.99 -27.73
CA CYS A 354 -11.20 -26.61 -27.56
C CYS A 354 -10.28 -26.20 -28.72
N TYR A 355 -10.46 -24.97 -29.19
CA TYR A 355 -9.67 -24.37 -30.26
C TYR A 355 -9.48 -22.88 -29.96
N ALA A 356 -8.38 -22.32 -30.41
CA ALA A 356 -8.10 -20.89 -30.27
C ALA A 356 -7.29 -20.40 -31.46
N GLY A 357 -7.19 -19.09 -31.62
CA GLY A 357 -6.40 -18.50 -32.68
C GLY A 357 -6.55 -16.98 -32.73
N GLY A 358 -6.27 -16.45 -33.91
CA GLY A 358 -6.28 -15.03 -34.20
C GLY A 358 -4.87 -14.48 -34.36
N GLY A 359 -4.70 -13.64 -35.39
CA GLY A 359 -3.46 -12.92 -35.66
C GLY A 359 -3.35 -11.63 -34.83
N ASP A 360 -4.26 -10.69 -35.08
CA ASP A 360 -4.37 -9.39 -34.39
C ASP A 360 -5.55 -9.35 -33.40
N SER A 361 -6.33 -10.42 -33.27
CA SER A 361 -7.36 -10.60 -32.24
C SER A 361 -7.10 -11.88 -31.45
N ALA A 362 -7.73 -12.02 -30.29
CA ALA A 362 -7.68 -13.25 -29.50
C ALA A 362 -9.01 -13.99 -29.62
N TYR A 363 -8.98 -15.25 -30.03
CA TYR A 363 -10.18 -16.07 -30.16
C TYR A 363 -10.03 -17.40 -29.41
N PHE A 364 -11.09 -17.83 -28.74
CA PHE A 364 -11.20 -19.13 -28.09
C PHE A 364 -12.58 -19.72 -28.32
N GLY A 365 -12.67 -21.02 -28.57
CA GLY A 365 -13.92 -21.75 -28.67
C GLY A 365 -13.83 -23.09 -27.95
N ALA A 366 -14.94 -23.51 -27.35
CA ALA A 366 -15.10 -24.88 -26.86
C ALA A 366 -16.49 -25.41 -27.20
N ARG A 367 -16.57 -26.66 -27.69
CA ARG A 367 -17.83 -27.29 -28.10
C ARG A 367 -18.06 -28.64 -27.44
N ASP A 368 -19.32 -28.92 -27.13
CA ASP A 368 -19.81 -30.24 -26.76
C ASP A 368 -20.11 -31.06 -28.03
N ALA A 369 -19.07 -31.64 -28.64
CA ALA A 369 -19.20 -32.34 -29.92
C ALA A 369 -20.05 -33.62 -29.85
N LEU A 370 -20.10 -34.27 -28.70
CA LEU A 370 -20.79 -35.55 -28.50
C LEU A 370 -22.15 -35.41 -27.79
N GLY A 371 -22.45 -34.25 -27.24
CA GLY A 371 -23.60 -34.02 -26.38
C GLY A 371 -23.36 -34.50 -24.94
N GLY A 372 -24.08 -33.88 -24.00
CA GLY A 372 -24.09 -34.25 -22.58
C GLY A 372 -22.94 -33.68 -21.75
N GLN A 373 -22.13 -32.76 -22.29
CA GLN A 373 -21.07 -32.02 -21.59
C GLN A 373 -21.47 -30.58 -21.25
N ALA A 374 -22.76 -30.28 -21.24
CA ALA A 374 -23.27 -28.94 -20.99
C ALA A 374 -22.83 -28.37 -19.61
N GLN A 375 -22.71 -29.21 -18.57
CA GLN A 375 -22.14 -28.80 -17.29
C GLN A 375 -20.65 -28.45 -17.39
N ALA A 376 -19.87 -29.23 -18.15
CA ALA A 376 -18.45 -28.94 -18.36
C ALA A 376 -18.24 -27.61 -19.10
N LEU A 377 -19.10 -27.29 -20.07
CA LEU A 377 -19.11 -25.96 -20.72
C LEU A 377 -19.41 -24.86 -19.69
N SER A 378 -20.41 -25.05 -18.83
CA SER A 378 -20.74 -24.09 -17.79
C SER A 378 -19.56 -23.87 -16.83
N ASP A 379 -18.91 -24.94 -16.39
CA ASP A 379 -17.75 -24.86 -15.50
C ASP A 379 -16.55 -24.20 -16.17
N LEU A 380 -16.38 -24.40 -17.48
CA LEU A 380 -15.37 -23.72 -18.28
C LEU A 380 -15.65 -22.21 -18.34
N VAL A 381 -16.91 -21.78 -18.52
CA VAL A 381 -17.27 -20.34 -18.45
C VAL A 381 -16.82 -19.72 -17.13
N GLU A 382 -17.03 -20.40 -16.00
CA GLU A 382 -16.55 -19.92 -14.69
C GLU A 382 -15.02 -19.77 -14.63
N CYS A 383 -14.30 -20.71 -15.24
CA CYS A 383 -12.84 -20.66 -15.30
C CYS A 383 -12.36 -19.47 -16.16
N LEU A 384 -12.94 -19.30 -17.35
CA LEU A 384 -12.60 -18.20 -18.25
C LEU A 384 -12.92 -16.83 -17.63
N LEU A 385 -14.10 -16.68 -17.01
CA LEU A 385 -14.47 -15.46 -16.31
C LEU A 385 -13.56 -15.17 -15.12
N GLY A 386 -13.00 -16.19 -14.48
CA GLY A 386 -11.97 -16.02 -13.46
C GLY A 386 -10.73 -15.28 -14.01
N ASP A 387 -10.30 -15.63 -15.22
CA ASP A 387 -9.17 -14.99 -15.87
C ASP A 387 -9.53 -13.63 -16.50
N LEU A 388 -10.75 -13.48 -17.05
CA LEU A 388 -11.17 -12.28 -17.78
C LEU A 388 -11.59 -11.13 -16.85
N LEU A 389 -12.21 -11.43 -15.69
CA LEU A 389 -12.77 -10.41 -14.78
C LEU A 389 -11.82 -10.01 -13.64
N THR A 390 -10.51 -10.18 -13.78
CA THR A 390 -9.52 -9.76 -12.78
C THR A 390 -9.63 -8.25 -12.52
N GLY A 391 -10.36 -7.87 -11.45
CA GLY A 391 -10.67 -6.48 -11.11
C GLY A 391 -12.15 -6.10 -11.19
N ASN A 392 -12.98 -6.83 -11.94
CA ASN A 392 -14.43 -6.55 -12.06
C ASN A 392 -15.34 -7.63 -11.51
N ARG A 393 -14.74 -8.61 -10.84
CA ARG A 393 -15.48 -9.52 -9.97
C ARG A 393 -16.31 -8.72 -9.00
N ARG A 394 -17.59 -9.06 -8.96
CA ARG A 394 -18.48 -8.56 -7.93
C ARG A 394 -17.97 -9.04 -6.56
N VAL A 395 -18.11 -8.21 -5.55
CA VAL A 395 -17.80 -8.56 -4.17
C VAL A 395 -19.05 -9.09 -3.48
N ALA A 396 -18.90 -10.21 -2.79
CA ALA A 396 -19.91 -10.86 -1.99
C ALA A 396 -20.08 -10.20 -0.62
N ALA A 397 -18.95 -9.74 -0.10
CA ALA A 397 -18.84 -8.97 1.13
C ALA A 397 -17.58 -8.12 1.03
N TRP A 398 -17.63 -6.93 1.61
CA TRP A 398 -16.46 -6.08 1.72
C TRP A 398 -16.59 -5.16 2.93
N ARG A 399 -15.47 -4.95 3.61
CA ARG A 399 -15.34 -4.02 4.72
C ARG A 399 -13.99 -3.36 4.61
N THR A 400 -13.96 -2.05 4.77
CA THR A 400 -12.72 -1.30 5.00
C THR A 400 -12.90 -0.39 6.19
N SER A 401 -12.04 -0.60 7.18
CA SER A 401 -11.81 0.32 8.28
C SER A 401 -10.62 1.22 7.93
N PHE A 402 -10.81 2.52 8.03
CA PHE A 402 -9.77 3.52 7.89
C PHE A 402 -9.43 4.05 9.27
N VAL A 403 -8.14 4.20 9.57
CA VAL A 403 -7.65 4.53 10.90
C VAL A 403 -6.70 5.72 10.80
N GLN A 404 -7.05 6.83 11.42
CA GLN A 404 -6.16 7.99 11.57
C GLN A 404 -5.78 8.17 13.04
N ALA A 405 -4.48 8.14 13.32
CA ALA A 405 -3.96 8.37 14.66
C ALA A 405 -3.71 9.86 14.92
N LEU A 406 -4.09 10.30 16.11
CA LEU A 406 -3.99 11.67 16.59
C LEU A 406 -3.32 11.70 17.96
N ALA A 407 -2.52 12.73 18.22
CA ALA A 407 -2.05 13.07 19.55
C ALA A 407 -2.88 14.22 20.12
N LEU A 408 -3.53 13.99 21.26
CA LEU A 408 -4.26 14.97 22.06
C LEU A 408 -3.38 15.61 23.15
N GLY A 409 -2.07 15.38 23.12
CA GLY A 409 -1.16 15.79 24.19
C GLY A 409 -1.05 17.31 24.26
N ASP A 410 -1.04 17.84 25.48
CA ASP A 410 -0.71 19.24 25.71
C ASP A 410 0.76 19.47 25.30
N PRO A 411 1.12 20.65 24.78
CA PRO A 411 2.51 21.06 24.70
C PRO A 411 3.14 20.86 26.07
N ILE A 412 4.40 20.43 26.07
CA ILE A 412 5.18 20.30 27.29
C ILE A 412 4.96 21.56 28.14
N PRO A 413 4.44 21.44 29.38
CA PRO A 413 4.07 22.60 30.16
C PRO A 413 5.29 23.50 30.34
N THR A 414 5.23 24.70 29.74
CA THR A 414 6.29 25.71 29.81
C THR A 414 6.44 26.25 31.23
N ALA A 415 5.37 26.22 32.01
CA ALA A 415 5.41 26.36 33.45
C ALA A 415 5.52 24.95 34.04
N ALA A 416 6.75 24.50 34.33
CA ALA A 416 6.92 23.47 35.35
C ALA A 416 6.28 24.03 36.62
N THR A 417 5.04 23.66 36.92
CA THR A 417 4.44 23.96 38.21
C THR A 417 5.34 23.26 39.22
N THR A 418 6.09 24.07 39.96
CA THR A 418 7.04 23.62 40.98
C THR A 418 6.37 22.94 42.17
N ASP A 419 5.05 22.68 42.08
CA ASP A 419 4.24 21.94 43.02
C ASP A 419 4.49 20.43 42.93
N ALA A 420 5.77 20.04 42.75
CA ALA A 420 6.22 18.76 43.24
C ALA A 420 6.12 18.86 44.76
N ASP A 421 5.07 18.27 45.33
CA ASP A 421 5.02 18.07 46.79
C ASP A 421 6.36 17.42 47.20
N ASP A 422 6.97 17.90 48.29
CA ASP A 422 8.29 17.47 48.78
C ASP A 422 8.42 15.95 49.03
N GLU A 423 7.32 15.19 48.92
CA GLU A 423 7.28 13.74 49.13
C GLU A 423 7.84 12.88 47.99
N GLY A 424 8.22 13.47 46.85
CA GLY A 424 8.92 12.72 45.78
C GLY A 424 8.07 11.65 45.09
N ASP A 425 6.78 11.53 45.44
CA ASP A 425 5.85 10.64 44.78
C ASP A 425 5.52 11.22 43.41
N ALA A 426 6.10 10.61 42.38
CA ALA A 426 5.95 11.03 41.01
C ALA A 426 4.47 10.92 40.62
N ARG A 427 3.73 12.04 40.69
CA ARG A 427 2.30 12.12 40.36
C ARG A 427 2.04 11.45 39.01
N ILE A 428 0.94 10.70 38.93
CA ILE A 428 0.40 10.19 37.67
C ILE A 428 0.29 11.39 36.72
N PRO A 429 0.76 11.29 35.47
CA PRO A 429 0.66 12.39 34.53
C PRO A 429 -0.79 12.88 34.47
N THR A 430 -1.00 14.18 34.65
CA THR A 430 -2.33 14.78 34.49
C THR A 430 -2.81 14.54 33.07
N VAL A 431 -4.06 14.09 32.94
CA VAL A 431 -4.76 13.97 31.65
C VAL A 431 -4.64 15.29 30.91
N SER A 432 -4.23 15.26 29.64
CA SER A 432 -4.10 16.49 28.85
C SER A 432 -5.41 17.26 28.77
N THR A 433 -5.32 18.57 28.64
CA THR A 433 -6.46 19.49 28.58
C THR A 433 -7.40 19.13 27.43
N LEU A 434 -6.85 18.83 26.25
CA LEU A 434 -7.65 18.38 25.10
C LEU A 434 -8.30 17.02 25.35
N LYS A 435 -7.57 16.05 25.91
CA LYS A 435 -8.11 14.73 26.22
C LYS A 435 -9.24 14.82 27.24
N ARG A 436 -9.09 15.65 28.29
CA ARG A 436 -10.15 15.92 29.26
C ARG A 436 -11.39 16.48 28.58
N ARG A 437 -11.25 17.48 27.71
CA ARG A 437 -12.37 18.08 26.99
C ARG A 437 -13.07 17.08 26.05
N VAL A 438 -12.31 16.21 25.39
CA VAL A 438 -12.86 15.10 24.59
C VAL A 438 -13.66 14.14 25.47
N LEU A 439 -13.14 13.76 26.64
CA LEU A 439 -13.85 12.87 27.57
C LEU A 439 -15.12 13.52 28.14
N ASP A 440 -15.08 14.81 28.45
CA ASP A 440 -16.24 15.57 28.92
C ASP A 440 -17.31 15.63 27.82
N TYR A 441 -16.90 15.87 26.56
CA TYR A 441 -17.79 15.84 25.40
C TYR A 441 -18.47 14.47 25.23
N LEU A 442 -17.69 13.38 25.28
CA LEU A 442 -18.21 12.01 25.14
C LEU A 442 -19.12 11.62 26.30
N SER A 443 -18.82 12.08 27.52
CA SER A 443 -19.66 11.84 28.70
C SER A 443 -20.99 12.58 28.59
N ALA A 444 -20.96 13.85 28.18
CA ALA A 444 -22.18 14.62 27.92
C ALA A 444 -23.04 13.98 26.81
N TRP A 445 -22.41 13.43 25.76
CA TRP A 445 -23.12 12.68 24.71
C TRP A 445 -23.68 11.34 25.24
N HIS A 446 -22.96 10.63 26.09
CA HIS A 446 -23.47 9.40 26.71
C HIS A 446 -24.71 9.68 27.58
N GLU A 447 -24.69 10.76 28.36
CA GLU A 447 -25.81 11.20 29.20
C GLU A 447 -26.99 11.72 28.38
N THR A 448 -26.70 12.49 27.33
CA THR A 448 -27.68 13.11 26.44
C THR A 448 -27.46 12.61 25.00
N PRO A 449 -28.12 11.51 24.60
CA PRO A 449 -27.95 10.91 23.27
C PRO A 449 -28.23 11.91 22.15
N ARG A 450 -27.42 11.85 21.10
CA ARG A 450 -27.68 12.55 19.83
C ARG A 450 -28.36 11.60 18.84
N GLY A 451 -28.87 12.12 17.73
CA GLY A 451 -29.80 11.49 16.76
C GLY A 451 -29.60 10.04 16.30
N GLY A 452 -28.51 9.35 16.68
CA GLY A 452 -28.26 7.93 16.42
C GLY A 452 -27.98 7.05 17.67
N GLY A 453 -27.81 7.62 18.87
CA GLY A 453 -27.54 6.85 20.09
C GLY A 453 -26.50 7.45 21.03
N ARG A 454 -25.86 6.58 21.82
CA ARG A 454 -24.85 6.93 22.84
C ARG A 454 -23.49 6.35 22.46
N PRO A 455 -22.38 7.02 22.81
CA PRO A 455 -21.07 6.38 22.83
C PRO A 455 -21.09 5.17 23.78
N GLU A 456 -20.64 4.01 23.31
CA GLU A 456 -20.62 2.77 24.09
C GLU A 456 -19.23 2.12 24.10
N PRO A 457 -18.76 1.59 25.24
CA PRO A 457 -17.52 0.82 25.26
C PRO A 457 -17.62 -0.45 24.41
N VAL A 458 -16.59 -0.73 23.61
CA VAL A 458 -16.53 -1.95 22.80
C VAL A 458 -15.95 -3.08 23.63
N ALA A 459 -16.78 -4.05 23.99
CA ALA A 459 -16.37 -5.27 24.68
C ALA A 459 -15.49 -6.17 23.80
N ILE A 460 -14.69 -7.03 24.44
CA ILE A 460 -14.06 -8.17 23.78
C ILE A 460 -15.06 -9.32 23.79
N GLY A 461 -15.45 -9.81 22.61
CA GLY A 461 -16.33 -10.96 22.50
C GLY A 461 -15.63 -12.27 22.89
N ASP A 462 -16.39 -13.30 23.26
CA ASP A 462 -15.85 -14.61 23.65
C ASP A 462 -14.93 -15.21 22.57
N GLU A 463 -15.26 -15.01 21.29
CA GLU A 463 -14.47 -15.46 20.15
C GLU A 463 -13.07 -14.81 20.09
N GLU A 464 -12.99 -13.50 20.42
CA GLU A 464 -11.71 -12.79 20.54
C GLU A 464 -10.96 -13.18 21.81
N TRP A 465 -11.69 -13.43 22.90
CA TRP A 465 -11.13 -13.71 24.21
C TRP A 465 -10.15 -14.87 24.15
N HIS A 466 -10.51 -15.97 23.49
CA HIS A 466 -9.62 -17.13 23.35
C HIS A 466 -8.41 -16.88 22.45
N TYR A 467 -8.45 -15.85 21.61
CA TYR A 467 -7.40 -15.56 20.63
C TYR A 467 -6.17 -14.90 21.27
N PHE A 468 -6.39 -13.98 22.22
CA PHE A 468 -5.33 -13.21 22.86
C PHE A 468 -4.74 -13.91 24.10
N LEU A 469 -3.48 -13.62 24.43
CA LEU A 469 -2.87 -14.11 25.67
C LEU A 469 -3.58 -13.50 26.89
N PRO A 470 -3.68 -14.23 28.03
CA PRO A 470 -4.45 -13.76 29.18
C PRO A 470 -4.10 -12.34 29.68
N HIS A 471 -2.81 -12.00 29.74
CA HIS A 471 -2.37 -10.67 30.19
C HIS A 471 -2.67 -9.54 29.17
N LEU A 472 -2.87 -9.88 27.90
CA LEU A 472 -3.30 -8.94 26.86
C LEU A 472 -4.80 -8.72 26.87
N ARG A 473 -5.58 -9.73 27.27
CA ARG A 473 -7.02 -9.58 27.45
C ARG A 473 -7.28 -8.47 28.45
N ASP A 474 -6.54 -8.44 29.55
CA ASP A 474 -6.65 -7.38 30.56
C ASP A 474 -6.26 -5.98 30.05
N LEU A 475 -5.51 -5.90 28.95
CA LEU A 475 -5.07 -4.65 28.32
C LEU A 475 -6.05 -4.16 27.25
N MET A 476 -6.58 -5.10 26.49
CA MET A 476 -7.42 -4.88 25.31
C MET A 476 -8.91 -4.93 25.66
N ALA A 477 -9.25 -5.59 26.76
CA ALA A 477 -10.55 -5.59 27.41
C ALA A 477 -10.47 -4.77 28.69
N TRP A 478 -11.63 -4.26 29.07
CA TRP A 478 -11.84 -3.63 30.36
C TRP A 478 -11.44 -4.55 31.53
N ARG A 479 -10.77 -3.97 32.55
CA ARG A 479 -10.63 -4.55 33.89
C ARG A 479 -11.66 -3.95 34.85
N PRO A 480 -12.48 -4.75 35.55
CA PRO A 480 -13.05 -4.28 36.81
C PRO A 480 -11.90 -3.97 37.77
N ASP A 481 -12.03 -2.91 38.56
CA ASP A 481 -11.06 -2.59 39.61
C ASP A 481 -10.89 -3.82 40.52
N PRO A 482 -9.67 -4.38 40.67
CA PRO A 482 -9.45 -5.53 41.55
C PRO A 482 -9.76 -5.25 43.02
N ALA A 483 -9.81 -3.97 43.42
CA ALA A 483 -10.26 -3.54 44.75
C ALA A 483 -11.78 -3.34 44.84
N SER A 484 -12.51 -3.42 43.72
CA SER A 484 -13.98 -3.39 43.75
C SER A 484 -14.51 -4.67 44.42
N PRO A 485 -15.46 -4.57 45.36
CA PRO A 485 -16.16 -5.73 45.93
C PRO A 485 -16.73 -6.66 44.85
N ASP A 486 -17.11 -6.10 43.70
CA ASP A 486 -17.72 -6.80 42.57
C ASP A 486 -16.70 -7.61 41.72
N PHE A 487 -15.39 -7.47 41.97
CA PHE A 487 -14.34 -8.14 41.19
C PHE A 487 -14.37 -9.67 41.32
N SER A 488 -14.83 -10.18 42.47
CA SER A 488 -14.92 -11.63 42.71
C SER A 488 -16.09 -12.28 41.95
N ASP A 489 -17.23 -11.57 41.85
CA ASP A 489 -18.40 -12.02 41.09
C ASP A 489 -18.21 -11.87 39.57
N ALA A 490 -17.51 -10.81 39.11
CA ALA A 490 -17.26 -10.55 37.70
C ALA A 490 -16.47 -11.67 36.97
N ARG A 491 -15.65 -12.45 37.68
CA ARG A 491 -14.99 -13.63 37.08
C ARG A 491 -15.93 -14.81 36.85
N SER A 492 -17.02 -14.88 37.60
CA SER A 492 -17.97 -16.00 37.54
C SER A 492 -19.05 -15.82 36.46
N GLN A 493 -19.24 -14.60 35.96
CA GLN A 493 -20.13 -14.27 34.85
C GLN A 493 -19.42 -13.40 33.78
N PRO A 494 -18.47 -13.96 33.02
CA PRO A 494 -17.72 -13.19 32.00
C PRO A 494 -18.57 -12.76 30.79
N SER A 495 -19.73 -13.39 30.56
CA SER A 495 -20.49 -13.23 29.33
C SER A 495 -21.65 -12.25 29.50
N ALA A 496 -21.48 -11.03 28.95
CA ALA A 496 -22.53 -10.14 28.41
C ALA A 496 -22.75 -8.76 29.04
N ALA A 497 -22.18 -8.41 30.19
CA ALA A 497 -22.31 -7.04 30.70
C ALA A 497 -21.27 -6.12 30.04
N GLN A 498 -21.71 -5.22 29.15
CA GLN A 498 -20.88 -4.10 28.69
C GLN A 498 -20.35 -3.33 29.92
N PRO A 499 -19.07 -2.92 29.94
CA PRO A 499 -18.54 -2.19 31.08
C PRO A 499 -19.25 -0.83 31.21
N PRO A 500 -19.49 -0.33 32.44
CA PRO A 500 -20.05 1.00 32.63
C PRO A 500 -19.19 2.05 31.93
N PHE A 501 -19.83 2.98 31.21
CA PHE A 501 -19.16 4.01 30.44
C PHE A 501 -18.19 4.84 31.31
N GLU A 502 -18.57 5.14 32.55
CA GLU A 502 -17.76 5.91 33.50
C GLU A 502 -16.44 5.19 33.86
N GLN A 503 -16.44 3.86 33.85
CA GLN A 503 -15.23 3.09 34.11
C GLN A 503 -14.31 3.07 32.88
N ALA A 504 -14.88 2.99 31.68
CA ALA A 504 -14.12 3.13 30.45
C ALA A 504 -13.43 4.52 30.40
N VAL A 505 -14.15 5.59 30.76
CA VAL A 505 -13.57 6.95 30.88
C VAL A 505 -12.41 6.97 31.86
N LYS A 506 -12.55 6.40 33.07
CA LYS A 506 -11.45 6.32 34.06
C LYS A 506 -10.22 5.56 33.52
N GLN A 507 -10.41 4.47 32.80
CA GLN A 507 -9.30 3.73 32.19
C GLN A 507 -8.63 4.53 31.07
N ILE A 508 -9.41 5.26 30.27
CA ILE A 508 -8.89 6.19 29.27
C ILE A 508 -8.04 7.25 29.96
N GLU A 509 -8.51 7.84 31.05
CA GLU A 509 -7.74 8.82 31.85
C GLU A 509 -6.40 8.25 32.32
N TRP A 510 -6.39 7.02 32.81
CA TRP A 510 -5.14 6.35 33.22
C TRP A 510 -4.16 6.11 32.07
N GLY A 511 -4.64 5.96 30.84
CA GLY A 511 -3.80 5.85 29.64
C GLY A 511 -2.94 4.59 29.58
N ARG A 512 -3.36 3.50 30.24
CA ARG A 512 -2.62 2.22 30.36
C ARG A 512 -3.31 1.03 29.68
N ALA A 513 -4.34 1.28 28.89
CA ALA A 513 -5.11 0.25 28.20
C ALA A 513 -5.50 0.74 26.80
N LEU A 514 -5.84 -0.21 25.92
CA LEU A 514 -6.49 0.09 24.64
C LEU A 514 -8.00 0.07 24.88
N VAL A 515 -8.59 1.22 25.17
CA VAL A 515 -10.03 1.35 25.38
C VAL A 515 -10.67 1.85 24.09
N SER A 516 -11.70 1.13 23.64
CA SER A 516 -12.41 1.48 22.41
C SER A 516 -13.83 1.91 22.73
N LEU A 517 -14.28 3.02 22.14
CA LEU A 517 -15.66 3.48 22.21
C LEU A 517 -16.27 3.43 20.82
N ALA A 518 -17.41 2.77 20.65
CA ALA A 518 -18.23 2.84 19.44
C ALA A 518 -19.14 4.07 19.52
N LEU A 519 -19.22 4.80 18.40
CA LEU A 519 -20.07 5.96 18.24
C LEU A 519 -21.21 5.63 17.26
N PRO A 520 -22.39 6.26 17.42
CA PRO A 520 -23.47 6.23 16.44
C PRO A 520 -23.03 6.67 15.04
N THR A 521 -23.69 6.16 14.00
CA THR A 521 -23.32 6.41 12.59
C THR A 521 -24.49 6.62 11.63
N GLU A 522 -25.73 6.59 12.13
CA GLU A 522 -26.98 6.66 11.37
C GLU A 522 -27.06 7.90 10.47
N ASP A 523 -26.37 8.98 10.88
CA ASP A 523 -26.35 10.27 10.20
C ASP A 523 -25.08 10.50 9.36
N LEU A 524 -24.20 9.50 9.24
CA LEU A 524 -22.91 9.63 8.57
C LEU A 524 -22.86 8.82 7.27
N SER A 525 -22.59 9.52 6.16
CA SER A 525 -22.29 8.87 4.89
C SER A 525 -21.22 9.63 4.12
N PHE A 526 -20.50 8.92 3.27
CA PHE A 526 -19.62 9.50 2.27
C PHE A 526 -20.30 9.49 0.91
N THR A 527 -20.22 10.61 0.20
CA THR A 527 -20.50 10.67 -1.24
C THR A 527 -19.20 10.84 -1.99
N LEU A 528 -18.91 9.92 -2.90
CA LEU A 528 -17.78 10.01 -3.82
C LEU A 528 -18.30 10.44 -5.18
N TYR A 529 -17.81 11.57 -5.67
CA TYR A 529 -18.18 12.11 -6.96
C TYR A 529 -16.94 12.25 -7.86
N ARG A 530 -17.04 11.76 -9.09
CA ARG A 530 -16.02 12.00 -10.12
C ARG A 530 -16.54 13.10 -11.04
N LYS A 531 -15.84 14.23 -11.07
CA LYS A 531 -16.29 15.39 -11.85
C LYS A 531 -16.23 15.05 -13.34
N ALA A 532 -17.40 15.00 -13.99
CA ALA A 532 -17.49 14.80 -15.43
C ALA A 532 -16.89 16.02 -16.17
N GLU A 533 -16.12 15.78 -17.23
CA GLU A 533 -15.63 16.86 -18.09
C GLU A 533 -16.82 17.54 -18.81
N PRO A 534 -16.88 18.88 -18.85
CA PRO A 534 -17.99 19.61 -19.48
C PRO A 534 -18.18 19.34 -20.99
N LYS A 535 -17.17 18.78 -21.68
CA LYS A 535 -17.12 18.66 -23.15
C LYS A 535 -17.08 17.23 -23.69
N LYS A 536 -17.00 16.20 -22.86
CA LYS A 536 -17.03 14.80 -23.29
C LYS A 536 -18.21 14.07 -22.64
N PRO A 537 -18.96 13.25 -23.39
CA PRO A 537 -20.09 12.50 -22.82
C PRO A 537 -19.63 11.64 -21.63
N LYS A 538 -20.45 11.67 -20.58
CA LYS A 538 -20.44 10.95 -19.29
C LYS A 538 -19.56 9.68 -19.25
N THR A 539 -18.27 9.83 -18.92
CA THR A 539 -17.40 8.71 -18.55
C THR A 539 -16.80 8.97 -17.16
N GLY A 540 -17.01 8.02 -16.24
CA GLY A 540 -16.89 8.17 -14.80
C GLY A 540 -17.99 7.35 -14.11
N TYR A 541 -18.03 7.29 -12.78
CA TYR A 541 -19.22 6.75 -12.11
C TYR A 541 -20.45 7.43 -12.72
N ARG A 542 -21.34 6.65 -13.35
CA ARG A 542 -22.54 7.23 -13.99
C ARG A 542 -23.36 8.02 -12.97
N GLU A 543 -23.21 7.68 -11.69
CA GLU A 543 -23.92 8.22 -10.53
C GLU A 543 -22.96 8.36 -9.33
N PRO A 544 -23.10 9.41 -8.49
CA PRO A 544 -22.36 9.52 -7.23
C PRO A 544 -22.48 8.25 -6.38
N VAL A 545 -21.37 7.78 -5.81
CA VAL A 545 -21.38 6.60 -4.93
C VAL A 545 -21.64 7.08 -3.51
N SER A 546 -22.82 6.79 -2.98
CA SER A 546 -23.12 6.98 -1.55
C SER A 546 -22.72 5.75 -0.76
N LEU A 547 -22.03 5.96 0.36
CA LEU A 547 -21.49 4.92 1.24
C LEU A 547 -21.83 5.28 2.69
N ASP A 548 -22.65 4.47 3.34
CA ASP A 548 -22.94 4.67 4.75
C ASP A 548 -21.72 4.31 5.60
N VAL A 549 -21.49 5.09 6.65
CA VAL A 549 -20.48 4.73 7.66
C VAL A 549 -21.10 3.64 8.54
N THR A 550 -20.68 2.40 8.32
CA THR A 550 -21.15 1.21 9.05
C THR A 550 -20.58 1.10 10.47
N GLY A 551 -19.54 1.88 10.80
CA GLY A 551 -19.01 1.94 12.14
C GLY A 551 -18.07 3.12 12.33
N LEU A 552 -18.15 3.78 13.48
CA LEU A 552 -17.22 4.81 13.91
C LEU A 552 -16.74 4.44 15.31
N ARG A 553 -15.42 4.35 15.50
CA ARG A 553 -14.81 3.94 16.75
C ARG A 553 -13.66 4.85 17.13
N LEU A 554 -13.58 5.16 18.41
CA LEU A 554 -12.46 5.85 19.01
C LEU A 554 -11.63 4.85 19.79
N HIS A 555 -10.37 4.71 19.43
CA HIS A 555 -9.42 3.84 20.11
C HIS A 555 -8.46 4.69 20.92
N PHE A 556 -8.77 4.88 22.20
CA PHE A 556 -7.87 5.52 23.13
C PHE A 556 -6.78 4.54 23.51
N PHE A 557 -5.55 4.93 23.23
CA PHE A 557 -4.37 4.15 23.49
C PHE A 557 -3.46 4.87 24.48
N TYR A 558 -2.26 4.34 24.64
CA TYR A 558 -1.27 4.80 25.60
C TYR A 558 -1.12 6.34 25.63
N ASN A 559 -1.23 6.93 26.84
CA ASN A 559 -1.24 8.37 27.09
C ASN A 559 -2.29 9.14 26.26
N ASP A 560 -1.87 10.07 25.41
CA ASP A 560 -2.73 11.00 24.69
C ASP A 560 -2.94 10.59 23.22
N VAL A 561 -2.65 9.33 22.88
CA VAL A 561 -2.87 8.80 21.54
C VAL A 561 -4.32 8.34 21.42
N VAL A 562 -5.01 8.85 20.42
CA VAL A 562 -6.33 8.37 20.00
C VAL A 562 -6.29 8.00 18.53
N MET A 563 -6.88 6.87 18.15
CA MET A 563 -7.12 6.55 16.75
C MET A 563 -8.61 6.70 16.46
N VAL A 564 -8.92 7.48 15.43
CA VAL A 564 -10.27 7.59 14.89
C VAL A 564 -10.40 6.58 13.77
N GLU A 565 -11.28 5.61 13.95
CA GLU A 565 -11.59 4.59 12.96
C GLU A 565 -12.98 4.79 12.40
N TRP A 566 -13.10 4.92 11.08
CA TRP A 566 -14.39 4.83 10.39
C TRP A 566 -14.38 3.64 9.44
N THR A 567 -15.48 2.90 9.42
CA THR A 567 -15.66 1.70 8.63
C THR A 567 -16.76 1.93 7.62
N VAL A 568 -16.44 1.67 6.36
CA VAL A 568 -17.42 1.58 5.28
C VAL A 568 -17.41 0.16 4.77
N GLY A 569 -18.50 -0.22 4.12
CA GLY A 569 -18.57 -1.51 3.48
C GLY A 569 -19.98 -2.01 3.41
N GLU A 570 -20.05 -3.29 3.16
CA GLU A 570 -21.25 -3.99 2.83
C GLU A 570 -21.16 -5.35 3.49
N ASP A 571 -21.77 -5.45 4.66
CA ASP A 571 -21.89 -6.73 5.34
C ASP A 571 -22.70 -7.70 4.47
N PRO A 572 -22.33 -8.99 4.48
CA PRO A 572 -23.14 -10.02 3.85
C PRO A 572 -24.51 -10.07 4.55
N PRO A 573 -25.61 -10.35 3.83
CA PRO A 573 -26.88 -10.61 4.49
C PRO A 573 -26.70 -11.74 5.51
N ALA A 574 -27.31 -11.58 6.70
CA ALA A 574 -27.22 -12.58 7.75
C ALA A 574 -27.68 -13.94 7.23
N LEU A 575 -26.83 -14.95 7.39
CA LEU A 575 -27.14 -16.31 6.99
C LEU A 575 -28.34 -16.83 7.79
N LYS A 576 -29.40 -17.26 7.10
CA LYS A 576 -30.37 -18.17 7.72
C LYS A 576 -29.70 -19.52 7.90
N LYS A 577 -29.94 -20.19 9.02
CA LYS A 577 -29.30 -21.44 9.45
C LYS A 577 -29.30 -22.56 8.39
N ASP A 578 -30.22 -22.52 7.43
CA ASP A 578 -30.41 -23.53 6.38
C ASP A 578 -30.05 -23.05 4.95
N GLU A 579 -29.71 -21.77 4.77
CA GLU A 579 -29.34 -21.22 3.46
C GLU A 579 -27.86 -21.54 3.17
N LYS A 580 -27.60 -22.56 2.35
CA LYS A 580 -26.27 -22.74 1.74
C LYS A 580 -26.05 -21.62 0.74
N PHE A 581 -24.98 -20.86 0.93
CA PHE A 581 -24.56 -19.88 -0.06
C PHE A 581 -24.21 -20.59 -1.36
N GLN A 582 -24.88 -20.21 -2.45
CA GLN A 582 -24.47 -20.58 -3.79
C GLN A 582 -23.43 -19.55 -4.25
N GLN A 583 -22.30 -20.03 -4.76
CA GLN A 583 -21.36 -19.17 -5.48
C GLN A 583 -22.12 -18.44 -6.59
N ILE A 584 -21.82 -17.16 -6.79
CA ILE A 584 -22.37 -16.46 -7.94
C ILE A 584 -21.84 -17.10 -9.20
N THR A 585 -22.76 -17.72 -9.93
CA THR A 585 -22.47 -18.32 -11.24
C THR A 585 -22.51 -17.25 -12.33
N TRP A 586 -21.93 -17.53 -13.48
CA TRP A 586 -22.00 -16.69 -14.66
C TRP A 586 -23.45 -16.41 -15.08
N VAL A 587 -24.37 -17.34 -14.83
CA VAL A 587 -25.81 -17.15 -15.08
C VAL A 587 -26.38 -16.09 -14.14
N GLU A 588 -25.94 -16.07 -12.89
CA GLU A 588 -26.35 -15.06 -11.92
C GLU A 588 -25.74 -13.68 -12.21
N LEU A 589 -24.57 -13.61 -12.85
CA LEU A 589 -24.01 -12.33 -13.35
C LEU A 589 -24.90 -11.68 -14.42
N LEU A 590 -25.61 -12.51 -15.20
CA LEU A 590 -26.55 -12.07 -16.23
C LEU A 590 -27.90 -11.62 -15.65
N ALA A 591 -28.33 -12.19 -14.52
CA ALA A 591 -29.66 -11.95 -13.95
C ALA A 591 -29.98 -10.45 -13.75
N PRO A 592 -31.14 -9.96 -14.23
CA PRO A 592 -31.39 -8.51 -14.39
C PRO A 592 -31.59 -7.73 -13.09
N LYS A 593 -31.69 -8.37 -11.91
CA LYS A 593 -31.97 -7.69 -10.63
C LYS A 593 -31.44 -8.48 -9.44
N ARG A 594 -30.19 -8.25 -9.07
CA ARG A 594 -29.66 -8.66 -7.77
C ARG A 594 -29.17 -7.43 -7.03
N GLU A 595 -30.01 -6.90 -6.13
CA GLU A 595 -29.64 -5.82 -5.21
C GLU A 595 -28.47 -6.23 -4.29
N ASP A 596 -28.28 -7.53 -4.10
CA ASP A 596 -27.19 -8.12 -3.33
C ASP A 596 -25.87 -8.29 -4.12
N VAL A 597 -25.85 -8.00 -5.42
CA VAL A 597 -24.63 -7.98 -6.24
C VAL A 597 -24.08 -6.55 -6.27
N LYS A 598 -23.47 -6.18 -5.15
CA LYS A 598 -23.34 -4.78 -4.78
C LYS A 598 -22.32 -4.01 -5.62
N ARG A 599 -21.02 -4.36 -5.55
CA ARG A 599 -19.95 -3.58 -6.22
C ARG A 599 -18.88 -4.47 -6.89
N PRO A 600 -18.28 -4.06 -8.02
CA PRO A 600 -17.07 -4.69 -8.52
C PRO A 600 -15.87 -4.40 -7.61
N LEU A 601 -14.91 -5.33 -7.56
CA LEU A 601 -13.67 -5.23 -6.79
C LEU A 601 -12.89 -3.96 -7.10
N GLY A 602 -12.90 -3.54 -8.35
CA GLY A 602 -12.27 -2.32 -8.80
C GLY A 602 -12.83 -1.07 -8.14
N GLN A 603 -14.17 -0.96 -8.10
CA GLN A 603 -14.83 0.13 -7.37
C GLN A 603 -14.47 0.09 -5.88
N VAL A 604 -14.36 -1.09 -5.28
CA VAL A 604 -13.89 -1.22 -3.88
C VAL A 604 -12.46 -0.70 -3.70
N ILE A 605 -11.55 -1.05 -4.62
CA ILE A 605 -10.17 -0.54 -4.62
C ILE A 605 -10.17 0.98 -4.77
N GLU A 606 -11.04 1.54 -5.62
CA GLU A 606 -11.13 2.98 -5.79
C GLU A 606 -11.67 3.69 -4.56
N ILE A 607 -12.74 3.16 -3.95
CA ILE A 607 -13.26 3.67 -2.70
C ILE A 607 -12.16 3.67 -1.61
N ASN A 608 -11.43 2.56 -1.47
CA ASN A 608 -10.31 2.46 -0.54
C ASN A 608 -9.20 3.47 -0.84
N GLY A 609 -8.90 3.65 -2.12
CA GLY A 609 -7.91 4.60 -2.60
C GLY A 609 -8.27 6.04 -2.29
N LYS A 610 -9.55 6.41 -2.41
CA LYS A 610 -10.01 7.78 -2.21
C LYS A 610 -10.27 8.10 -0.73
N LEU A 611 -11.04 7.27 -0.03
CA LEU A 611 -11.45 7.53 1.36
C LEU A 611 -10.33 7.49 2.40
N ARG A 612 -9.15 6.95 2.07
CA ARG A 612 -8.01 7.01 2.98
C ARG A 612 -7.44 8.42 3.13
N PHE A 613 -7.65 9.32 2.16
CA PHE A 613 -7.12 10.68 2.25
C PHE A 613 -7.97 11.52 3.20
N THR A 614 -7.35 11.90 4.33
CA THR A 614 -7.94 12.82 5.30
C THR A 614 -7.77 14.28 4.87
N HIS A 615 -6.70 14.54 4.12
CA HIS A 615 -6.39 15.75 3.38
C HIS A 615 -5.53 15.36 2.15
N SER A 616 -5.25 16.28 1.23
CA SER A 616 -4.54 15.98 -0.01
C SER A 616 -3.21 16.71 -0.07
N THR A 617 -2.08 16.02 0.11
CA THR A 617 -0.74 16.63 -0.06
C THR A 617 -0.17 16.47 -1.48
N MET A 618 -0.90 15.83 -2.40
CA MET A 618 -0.44 15.57 -3.76
C MET A 618 -1.39 16.16 -4.81
N CYS A 619 -0.83 16.81 -5.83
CA CYS A 619 -1.52 17.06 -7.10
C CYS A 619 -1.40 15.80 -7.95
N SER A 620 -2.50 15.31 -8.53
CA SER A 620 -2.38 14.30 -9.58
C SER A 620 -1.88 15.01 -10.84
N GLU A 621 -0.61 14.79 -11.20
CA GLU A 621 -0.02 15.35 -12.42
C GLU A 621 -0.75 14.81 -13.65
N GLY A 622 -1.64 15.62 -14.26
CA GLY A 622 -1.98 15.68 -15.70
C GLY A 622 -2.29 14.41 -16.53
N GLY A 623 -2.32 13.19 -15.98
CA GLY A 623 -2.59 11.96 -16.71
C GLY A 623 -4.09 11.63 -16.83
N GLU A 624 -4.43 10.49 -17.44
CA GLU A 624 -5.80 9.90 -17.43
C GLU A 624 -6.38 9.74 -16.00
N GLN A 625 -5.52 9.86 -14.99
CA GLN A 625 -5.81 9.77 -13.56
C GLN A 625 -6.06 11.13 -12.88
N GLY A 626 -5.91 12.24 -13.63
CA GLY A 626 -6.01 13.62 -13.15
C GLY A 626 -7.43 14.17 -13.04
N ARG A 627 -8.46 13.31 -13.10
CA ARG A 627 -9.85 13.77 -12.92
C ARG A 627 -10.08 14.12 -11.44
N PRO A 628 -10.43 15.38 -11.12
CA PRO A 628 -10.77 15.76 -9.77
C PRO A 628 -11.92 14.89 -9.27
N SER A 629 -11.73 14.26 -8.11
CA SER A 629 -12.78 13.56 -7.39
C SER A 629 -13.10 14.35 -6.13
N GLU A 630 -14.37 14.46 -5.79
CA GLU A 630 -14.83 15.10 -4.57
C GLU A 630 -15.24 14.01 -3.57
N ILE A 631 -14.70 14.10 -2.36
CA ILE A 631 -15.06 13.25 -1.22
C ILE A 631 -15.85 14.11 -0.26
N THR A 632 -17.15 13.85 -0.15
CA THR A 632 -18.04 14.63 0.72
C THR A 632 -18.50 13.79 1.89
N LEU A 633 -18.21 14.22 3.11
CA LEU A 633 -18.85 13.70 4.32
C LEU A 633 -20.19 14.42 4.49
N LYS A 634 -21.27 13.65 4.52
CA LYS A 634 -22.62 14.12 4.83
C LYS A 634 -22.93 13.86 6.30
N ARG A 635 -23.48 14.87 6.94
CA ARG A 635 -23.95 14.86 8.33
C ARG A 635 -25.37 15.41 8.36
N ALA A 636 -26.26 14.80 9.13
CA ALA A 636 -27.62 15.33 9.28
C ALA A 636 -27.66 16.68 10.03
N ASP A 637 -26.65 16.96 10.86
CA ASP A 637 -26.59 18.11 11.78
C ASP A 637 -25.64 19.23 11.35
N ALA A 638 -24.94 19.07 10.23
CA ALA A 638 -23.93 20.01 9.75
C ALA A 638 -23.92 20.13 8.22
N GLU A 639 -23.27 21.17 7.70
CA GLU A 639 -23.07 21.32 6.26
C GLU A 639 -22.14 20.24 5.71
N ASP A 640 -22.38 19.86 4.45
CA ASP A 640 -21.56 18.91 3.69
C ASP A 640 -20.09 19.37 3.64
N ALA A 641 -19.19 18.53 4.14
CA ALA A 641 -17.76 18.84 4.17
C ALA A 641 -17.05 18.08 3.04
N THR A 642 -16.40 18.81 2.12
CA THR A 642 -15.87 18.24 0.87
C THR A 642 -14.36 18.40 0.76
N LEU A 643 -13.66 17.32 0.39
CA LEU A 643 -12.26 17.34 -0.03
C LEU A 643 -12.17 17.14 -1.55
N PRO A 644 -11.68 18.15 -2.32
CA PRO A 644 -11.32 17.94 -3.70
C PRO A 644 -9.98 17.20 -3.78
N HIS A 645 -10.01 15.94 -4.21
CA HIS A 645 -8.83 15.10 -4.41
C HIS A 645 -8.30 15.24 -5.84
N GLY A 646 -7.00 15.49 -5.99
CA GLY A 646 -6.28 15.56 -7.27
C GLY A 646 -6.14 16.95 -7.90
N ALA A 647 -6.77 17.98 -7.33
CA ALA A 647 -6.75 19.34 -7.88
C ALA A 647 -5.81 20.32 -7.15
N GLU A 648 -5.52 20.11 -5.86
CA GLU A 648 -4.76 21.04 -5.04
C GLU A 648 -3.93 20.31 -3.98
N ILE A 649 -2.69 20.77 -3.76
CA ILE A 649 -1.85 20.36 -2.64
C ILE A 649 -2.23 21.24 -1.45
N SER A 650 -2.89 20.65 -0.45
CA SER A 650 -3.01 21.22 0.87
C SER A 650 -1.89 20.66 1.75
N THR A 651 -0.92 21.52 2.09
CA THR A 651 0.12 21.18 3.08
C THR A 651 -0.36 21.31 4.52
N THR A 652 -1.56 21.86 4.71
CA THR A 652 -2.17 22.06 6.03
C THR A 652 -2.85 20.76 6.43
N PRO A 653 -2.41 20.09 7.51
CA PRO A 653 -3.14 18.97 8.08
C PRO A 653 -4.56 19.41 8.44
N PHE A 654 -5.54 18.52 8.29
CA PHE A 654 -6.94 18.79 8.64
C PHE A 654 -7.63 19.84 7.73
N THR A 655 -7.61 19.61 6.42
CA THR A 655 -8.46 20.31 5.44
C THR A 655 -9.48 19.36 4.80
N GLY A 656 -10.59 19.90 4.30
CA GLY A 656 -11.64 19.11 3.64
C GLY A 656 -12.65 18.50 4.61
N TRP A 657 -12.97 17.21 4.45
CA TRP A 657 -14.06 16.55 5.18
C TRP A 657 -13.67 16.08 6.59
N PHE A 658 -12.37 15.80 6.84
CA PHE A 658 -11.92 15.17 8.08
C PHE A 658 -12.11 16.02 9.34
N PRO A 659 -11.91 17.36 9.34
CA PRO A 659 -12.26 18.21 10.48
C PRO A 659 -13.70 18.05 10.93
N SER A 660 -14.64 17.97 9.98
CA SER A 660 -16.06 17.76 10.29
C SER A 660 -16.34 16.38 10.90
N LEU A 661 -15.53 15.36 10.60
CA LEU A 661 -15.58 14.08 11.30
C LEU A 661 -15.03 14.20 12.72
N LEU A 662 -13.95 14.94 12.94
CA LEU A 662 -13.36 15.15 14.27
C LEU A 662 -14.27 15.97 15.19
N ASP A 663 -14.95 16.98 14.66
CA ASP A 663 -15.98 17.72 15.40
C ASP A 663 -17.11 16.79 15.85
N TYR A 664 -17.61 15.93 14.94
CA TYR A 664 -18.63 14.94 15.29
C TYR A 664 -18.12 13.94 16.34
N ALA A 665 -16.96 13.33 16.10
CA ALA A 665 -16.47 12.20 16.88
C ALA A 665 -15.87 12.61 18.24
N LEU A 666 -15.18 13.75 18.29
CA LEU A 666 -14.36 14.19 19.44
C LEU A 666 -14.79 15.55 20.00
N GLY A 667 -15.70 16.28 19.35
CA GLY A 667 -16.06 17.64 19.75
C GLY A 667 -14.94 18.65 19.52
N LEU A 668 -14.01 18.35 18.60
CA LEU A 668 -12.84 19.17 18.30
C LEU A 668 -13.12 20.06 17.09
N LYS A 669 -12.95 21.37 17.28
CA LYS A 669 -13.18 22.39 16.25
C LYS A 669 -11.90 22.69 15.49
N GLN A 670 -12.00 23.44 14.38
CA GLN A 670 -10.84 23.78 13.56
C GLN A 670 -9.74 24.49 14.35
N GLU A 671 -10.10 25.35 15.31
CA GLU A 671 -9.15 26.01 16.21
C GLU A 671 -8.37 25.04 17.10
N ASP A 672 -8.83 23.81 17.29
CA ASP A 672 -8.14 22.80 18.10
C ASP A 672 -7.10 22.01 17.30
N LEU A 673 -7.04 22.20 15.98
CA LEU A 673 -6.21 21.41 15.07
C LEU A 673 -4.92 22.17 14.70
N ALA A 674 -3.78 21.48 14.66
CA ALA A 674 -2.51 22.11 14.28
C ALA A 674 -2.43 22.36 12.75
N SER A 675 -2.06 23.58 12.35
CA SER A 675 -2.03 23.99 10.94
C SER A 675 -0.78 23.56 10.16
N ASP A 676 0.33 23.27 10.85
CA ASP A 676 1.64 22.98 10.22
C ASP A 676 2.35 21.78 10.87
N GLY A 677 1.62 20.99 11.67
CA GLY A 677 2.19 19.90 12.47
C GLY A 677 3.09 20.35 13.63
N ALA A 678 3.40 21.65 13.75
CA ALA A 678 4.12 22.21 14.88
C ALA A 678 3.13 22.67 15.96
N LEU A 679 3.56 22.62 17.21
CA LEU A 679 2.81 23.24 18.30
C LEU A 679 2.85 24.76 18.11
N PRO A 680 1.73 25.47 18.32
CA PRO A 680 1.72 26.92 18.19
C PRO A 680 2.64 27.54 19.25
N ALA A 681 3.35 28.59 18.87
CA ALA A 681 4.37 29.23 19.72
C ALA A 681 3.81 29.79 21.05
N ASN A 682 2.48 29.93 21.16
CA ASN A 682 1.79 30.38 22.37
C ASN A 682 1.57 29.25 23.40
N GLY A 683 1.85 27.99 23.05
CA GLY A 683 1.64 26.86 23.95
C GLY A 683 0.19 26.42 24.07
N ASP A 684 -0.70 26.81 23.14
CA ASP A 684 -2.06 26.26 23.11
C ASP A 684 -2.01 24.78 22.75
N PRO A 685 -2.80 23.92 23.43
CA PRO A 685 -2.88 22.52 23.06
C PRO A 685 -3.59 22.38 21.73
N ARG A 686 -2.94 21.69 20.79
CA ARG A 686 -3.47 21.39 19.46
C ARG A 686 -3.32 19.91 19.16
N VAL A 687 -4.30 19.37 18.43
CA VAL A 687 -4.26 18.02 17.90
C VAL A 687 -3.21 17.93 16.82
N ARG A 688 -2.36 16.89 16.89
CA ARG A 688 -1.40 16.55 15.83
C ARG A 688 -1.79 15.24 15.15
N ALA A 689 -1.75 15.20 13.83
CA ALA A 689 -1.81 13.94 13.11
C ALA A 689 -0.50 13.17 13.33
N LEU A 690 -0.61 11.90 13.73
CA LEU A 690 0.55 11.02 13.95
C LEU A 690 0.89 10.19 12.72
N PHE A 691 -0.09 10.01 11.84
CA PHE A 691 0.14 9.53 10.49
C PHE A 691 0.20 10.72 9.52
N ASP A 692 0.61 10.42 8.31
CA ASP A 692 0.59 11.35 7.19
C ASP A 692 -0.85 11.72 6.79
N ASP A 693 -1.02 12.25 5.59
CA ASP A 693 -2.32 12.63 5.04
C ASP A 693 -3.28 11.46 4.79
N ARG A 694 -2.82 10.23 5.08
CA ARG A 694 -3.45 8.98 4.68
C ARG A 694 -3.74 8.12 5.89
N ALA A 695 -5.02 7.87 6.10
CA ALA A 695 -5.51 6.88 7.04
C ALA A 695 -4.96 5.51 6.68
N ARG A 696 -4.64 4.74 7.72
CA ARG A 696 -4.23 3.34 7.61
C ARG A 696 -5.44 2.47 7.29
N VAL A 697 -5.27 1.46 6.46
CA VAL A 697 -6.39 0.70 5.88
C VAL A 697 -6.41 -0.73 6.42
N ILE A 698 -7.51 -1.12 7.07
CA ILE A 698 -7.77 -2.52 7.44
C ILE A 698 -8.94 -2.98 6.59
N ALA A 699 -8.68 -3.83 5.59
CA ALA A 699 -9.71 -4.22 4.62
C ALA A 699 -9.89 -5.74 4.54
N SER A 700 -11.12 -6.17 4.33
CA SER A 700 -11.45 -7.54 3.96
C SER A 700 -12.41 -7.53 2.79
N VAL A 701 -12.02 -8.19 1.70
CA VAL A 701 -12.82 -8.29 0.48
C VAL A 701 -13.05 -9.76 0.16
N VAL A 702 -14.31 -10.11 -0.13
CA VAL A 702 -14.69 -11.44 -0.58
C VAL A 702 -15.21 -11.37 -2.02
N PRO A 703 -14.36 -11.38 -3.06
CA PRO A 703 -14.81 -11.44 -4.45
C PRO A 703 -15.47 -12.79 -4.79
N PHE A 704 -16.45 -12.76 -5.69
CA PHE A 704 -17.04 -13.95 -6.27
C PHE A 704 -16.11 -14.65 -7.28
N GLY A 705 -16.39 -15.93 -7.51
CA GLY A 705 -15.72 -16.78 -8.50
C GLY A 705 -14.48 -17.49 -7.99
N ARG A 706 -13.65 -18.00 -8.90
CA ARG A 706 -12.40 -18.74 -8.61
C ARG A 706 -11.18 -17.87 -8.84
N LEU A 707 -10.04 -18.13 -8.20
CA LEU A 707 -8.79 -17.43 -8.56
C LEU A 707 -8.47 -17.59 -10.05
N PRO A 708 -7.83 -16.59 -10.69
CA PRO A 708 -7.35 -16.74 -12.06
C PRO A 708 -6.37 -17.92 -12.15
N ALA A 709 -6.47 -18.68 -13.23
CA ALA A 709 -5.67 -19.88 -13.47
C ALA A 709 -4.43 -19.56 -14.30
N THR A 710 -4.59 -18.68 -15.30
CA THR A 710 -3.52 -18.27 -16.20
C THR A 710 -2.45 -17.44 -15.50
N PRO A 711 -1.16 -17.55 -15.86
CA PRO A 711 -0.11 -16.65 -15.41
C PRO A 711 -0.48 -15.17 -15.57
N ARG A 712 -0.97 -14.76 -16.75
CA ARG A 712 -1.38 -13.37 -16.99
C ARG A 712 -2.55 -12.95 -16.10
N GLY A 713 -3.56 -13.79 -15.92
CA GLY A 713 -4.67 -13.50 -15.00
C GLY A 713 -4.19 -13.35 -13.56
N LYS A 714 -3.24 -14.19 -13.11
CA LYS A 714 -2.62 -14.07 -11.79
C LYS A 714 -1.84 -12.77 -11.64
N ASP A 715 -1.05 -12.39 -12.63
CA ASP A 715 -0.28 -11.14 -12.63
C ASP A 715 -1.21 -9.91 -12.54
N LEU A 716 -2.27 -9.88 -13.37
CA LEU A 716 -3.28 -8.82 -13.31
C LEU A 716 -3.99 -8.77 -11.95
N PHE A 717 -4.28 -9.93 -11.36
CA PHE A 717 -4.87 -10.00 -10.03
C PHE A 717 -3.89 -9.52 -8.95
N ASP A 718 -2.61 -9.87 -9.03
CA ASP A 718 -1.57 -9.40 -8.12
C ASP A 718 -1.41 -7.87 -8.19
N VAL A 719 -1.49 -7.28 -9.38
CA VAL A 719 -1.53 -5.81 -9.55
C VAL A 719 -2.76 -5.23 -8.85
N MET A 720 -3.94 -5.83 -9.02
CA MET A 720 -5.16 -5.36 -8.33
C MET A 720 -5.05 -5.46 -6.81
N LEU A 721 -4.50 -6.54 -6.28
CA LEU A 721 -4.25 -6.70 -4.85
C LEU A 721 -3.24 -5.69 -4.33
N THR A 722 -2.20 -5.43 -5.12
CA THR A 722 -1.22 -4.39 -4.84
C THR A 722 -1.93 -3.05 -4.64
N ARG A 723 -2.76 -2.63 -5.61
CA ARG A 723 -3.55 -1.38 -5.52
C ARG A 723 -4.46 -1.30 -4.29
N LEU A 724 -4.99 -2.44 -3.84
CA LEU A 724 -5.80 -2.52 -2.63
C LEU A 724 -4.98 -2.26 -1.34
N THR A 725 -3.71 -2.69 -1.35
CA THR A 725 -2.81 -2.67 -0.18
C THR A 725 -1.88 -1.46 -0.11
N THR A 726 -1.51 -0.89 -1.26
CA THR A 726 -0.55 0.20 -1.38
C THR A 726 -1.21 1.55 -1.20
N VAL A 727 -0.38 2.54 -0.94
CA VAL A 727 -0.81 3.87 -0.52
C VAL A 727 -1.42 4.68 -1.67
N ASP A 728 -0.92 4.45 -2.89
CA ASP A 728 -1.48 4.94 -4.14
C ASP A 728 -1.99 3.74 -4.96
N PRO A 729 -3.31 3.62 -5.19
CA PRO A 729 -3.87 2.56 -6.02
C PRO A 729 -3.62 2.75 -7.52
N TYR A 730 -3.06 3.88 -7.95
CA TYR A 730 -3.08 4.27 -9.36
C TYR A 730 -1.70 4.52 -9.98
N GLY A 731 -0.65 4.58 -9.16
CA GLY A 731 0.74 4.86 -9.52
C GLY A 731 1.14 4.67 -11.00
N THR A 732 0.99 5.72 -11.80
CA THR A 732 1.80 5.94 -13.02
C THR A 732 2.74 7.14 -12.85
N GLY A 733 2.74 7.78 -11.67
CA GLY A 733 3.63 8.87 -11.32
C GLY A 733 4.98 8.37 -10.78
N HIS A 734 5.99 9.21 -10.88
CA HIS A 734 7.36 8.94 -10.40
C HIS A 734 7.45 8.63 -8.89
N THR A 735 6.45 9.03 -8.10
CA THR A 735 6.33 8.74 -6.67
C THR A 735 5.79 7.34 -6.35
N CYS A 736 5.19 6.64 -7.34
CA CYS A 736 4.46 5.39 -7.11
C CYS A 736 4.68 4.39 -8.27
N ASP A 737 5.86 3.79 -8.30
CA ASP A 737 6.26 2.75 -9.26
C ASP A 737 5.47 1.43 -9.04
N PRO A 738 4.74 0.90 -10.04
CA PRO A 738 4.07 -0.40 -9.95
C PRO A 738 4.99 -1.54 -9.52
N ASP A 739 6.27 -1.53 -9.94
CA ASP A 739 7.22 -2.58 -9.57
C ASP A 739 7.58 -2.51 -8.08
N PHE A 740 7.74 -1.29 -7.54
CA PHE A 740 7.91 -1.08 -6.10
C PHE A 740 6.68 -1.55 -5.33
N ALA A 741 5.48 -1.19 -5.80
CA ALA A 741 4.22 -1.55 -5.18
C ALA A 741 4.05 -3.08 -5.13
N VAL A 742 4.33 -3.78 -6.23
CA VAL A 742 4.30 -5.25 -6.30
C VAL A 742 5.36 -5.86 -5.37
N LYS A 743 6.55 -5.27 -5.28
CA LYS A 743 7.59 -5.70 -4.33
C LYS A 743 7.14 -5.52 -2.88
N GLU A 744 6.49 -4.42 -2.56
CA GLU A 744 5.93 -4.14 -1.23
C GLU A 744 4.83 -5.15 -0.87
N TYR A 745 3.92 -5.40 -1.82
CA TYR A 745 2.89 -6.43 -1.73
C TYR A 745 3.49 -7.81 -1.43
N LYS A 746 4.46 -8.25 -2.25
CA LYS A 746 5.12 -9.56 -2.08
C LYS A 746 5.85 -9.68 -0.74
N ALA A 747 6.50 -8.61 -0.29
CA ALA A 747 7.17 -8.59 1.01
C ALA A 747 6.21 -8.65 2.21
N GLY A 748 4.95 -8.22 2.01
CA GLY A 748 3.89 -8.24 3.00
C GLY A 748 2.93 -9.45 2.92
N LEU A 749 3.12 -10.33 1.93
CA LEU A 749 2.21 -11.43 1.65
C LEU A 749 2.41 -12.59 2.65
N TYR A 750 1.33 -12.98 3.32
CA TYR A 750 1.32 -14.15 4.19
C TYR A 750 0.91 -15.40 3.40
N GLU A 751 1.88 -16.30 3.20
CA GLU A 751 1.78 -17.33 2.16
C GLU A 751 1.00 -18.59 2.56
N ARG A 752 0.75 -18.79 3.86
CA ARG A 752 0.20 -20.06 4.40
C ARG A 752 -1.08 -20.52 3.70
N TYR A 753 -1.95 -19.60 3.32
CA TYR A 753 -3.28 -19.91 2.77
C TYR A 753 -3.43 -19.61 1.28
N LEU A 754 -2.33 -19.33 0.58
CA LEU A 754 -2.37 -19.01 -0.85
C LEU A 754 -3.00 -20.13 -1.68
N CYS A 755 -2.68 -21.39 -1.35
CA CYS A 755 -3.23 -22.55 -2.03
C CYS A 755 -4.75 -22.71 -1.87
N TRP A 756 -5.35 -22.10 -0.84
CA TRP A 756 -6.79 -22.07 -0.61
C TRP A 756 -7.44 -20.78 -1.12
N GLY A 757 -6.67 -19.93 -1.80
CA GLY A 757 -7.16 -18.67 -2.35
C GLY A 757 -7.47 -17.59 -1.31
N THR A 758 -6.93 -17.73 -0.10
CA THR A 758 -6.96 -16.67 0.92
C THR A 758 -5.60 -15.97 0.94
N ARG A 759 -5.62 -14.65 0.78
CA ARG A 759 -4.42 -13.82 0.77
C ARG A 759 -4.55 -12.81 1.90
N TYR A 760 -3.62 -12.85 2.85
CA TYR A 760 -3.43 -11.78 3.85
C TYR A 760 -2.18 -10.99 3.48
N MET A 761 -2.27 -9.67 3.56
CA MET A 761 -1.21 -8.76 3.13
C MET A 761 -1.05 -7.67 4.17
N ALA A 762 0.17 -7.44 4.65
CA ALA A 762 0.50 -6.33 5.54
C ALA A 762 1.54 -5.41 4.89
N THR A 763 1.25 -4.12 4.82
CA THR A 763 2.19 -3.07 4.48
C THR A 763 2.40 -2.17 5.70
N ALA A 764 3.24 -1.13 5.58
CA ALA A 764 3.33 -0.14 6.65
C ALA A 764 1.98 0.59 6.86
N HIS A 765 1.15 0.61 5.81
CA HIS A 765 -0.06 1.43 5.75
C HIS A 765 -1.36 0.63 5.81
N SER A 766 -1.32 -0.65 5.50
CA SER A 766 -2.53 -1.45 5.30
C SER A 766 -2.39 -2.86 5.84
N PHE A 767 -3.50 -3.42 6.33
CA PHE A 767 -3.67 -4.85 6.53
C PHE A 767 -4.91 -5.31 5.78
N VAL A 768 -4.72 -6.13 4.74
CA VAL A 768 -5.78 -6.52 3.82
C VAL A 768 -5.93 -8.03 3.77
N CYS A 769 -7.16 -8.50 3.71
CA CYS A 769 -7.50 -9.88 3.39
C CYS A 769 -8.34 -9.91 2.11
N VAL A 770 -7.92 -10.70 1.12
CA VAL A 770 -8.75 -11.05 -0.03
C VAL A 770 -8.92 -12.55 -0.06
N VAL A 771 -10.18 -12.99 -0.03
CA VAL A 771 -10.53 -14.41 -0.03
C VAL A 771 -11.62 -14.68 -1.04
N MET A 772 -11.44 -15.68 -1.90
CA MET A 772 -12.46 -16.06 -2.88
C MET A 772 -13.67 -16.68 -2.16
N ASP A 773 -14.88 -16.34 -2.58
CA ASP A 773 -16.09 -16.92 -1.98
C ASP A 773 -16.18 -18.41 -2.30
N GLY A 774 -16.10 -19.25 -1.25
CA GLY A 774 -16.24 -20.70 -1.35
C GLY A 774 -17.72 -21.14 -1.33
N PRO A 775 -18.03 -22.36 -1.79
CA PRO A 775 -19.40 -22.88 -1.79
C PRO A 775 -19.98 -23.14 -0.38
N ASP A 776 -19.14 -23.10 0.66
CA ASP A 776 -19.51 -23.29 2.06
C ASP A 776 -19.75 -21.96 2.80
N GLY A 777 -19.49 -20.82 2.17
CA GLY A 777 -19.60 -19.51 2.80
C GLY A 777 -18.57 -19.21 3.88
N PHE A 778 -17.56 -20.07 4.07
CA PHE A 778 -16.56 -19.94 5.14
C PHE A 778 -15.80 -18.61 5.04
N ALA A 779 -15.46 -18.20 3.83
CA ALA A 779 -14.82 -16.92 3.52
C ALA A 779 -15.61 -15.71 4.07
N ARG A 780 -16.92 -15.69 3.84
CA ARG A 780 -17.80 -14.60 4.29
C ARG A 780 -18.12 -14.67 5.77
N GLY A 781 -18.58 -15.84 6.24
CA GLY A 781 -19.06 -15.99 7.61
C GLY A 781 -17.94 -15.94 8.63
N VAL A 782 -16.84 -16.65 8.37
CA VAL A 782 -15.77 -16.84 9.36
C VAL A 782 -14.61 -15.87 9.11
N ILE A 783 -14.00 -15.86 7.92
CA ILE A 783 -12.83 -15.01 7.68
C ILE A 783 -13.22 -13.53 7.69
N HIS A 784 -14.21 -13.14 6.89
CA HIS A 784 -14.64 -11.75 6.79
C HIS A 784 -15.49 -11.31 7.98
N GLY A 785 -16.52 -12.10 8.32
CA GLY A 785 -17.51 -11.79 9.34
C GLY A 785 -16.98 -11.85 10.77
N ILE A 786 -16.01 -12.73 11.05
CA ILE A 786 -15.46 -12.94 12.39
C ILE A 786 -13.99 -12.50 12.44
N HIS A 787 -13.07 -13.22 11.78
CA HIS A 787 -11.62 -13.00 11.94
C HIS A 787 -11.20 -11.56 11.62
N MET A 788 -11.59 -11.04 10.46
CA MET A 788 -11.28 -9.68 10.03
C MET A 788 -12.14 -8.61 10.69
N ALA A 789 -13.30 -8.97 11.26
CA ALA A 789 -14.14 -8.04 12.01
C ALA A 789 -13.59 -7.77 13.42
N THR A 790 -12.96 -8.79 14.00
CA THR A 790 -12.63 -8.83 15.42
C THR A 790 -11.11 -8.98 15.61
N MET A 791 -10.62 -10.20 15.83
CA MET A 791 -9.26 -10.50 16.29
C MET A 791 -8.14 -9.98 15.36
N TYR A 792 -8.27 -10.11 14.04
CA TYR A 792 -7.20 -9.70 13.09
C TYR A 792 -7.19 -8.20 12.89
N ARG A 793 -8.36 -7.58 12.86
CA ARG A 793 -8.48 -6.11 12.89
C ARG A 793 -7.88 -5.55 14.16
N ARG A 794 -8.14 -6.15 15.33
CA ARG A 794 -7.60 -5.68 16.61
C ARG A 794 -6.07 -5.83 16.70
N MET A 795 -5.51 -6.92 16.17
CA MET A 795 -4.05 -7.06 16.03
C MET A 795 -3.45 -5.98 15.11
N ALA A 796 -4.07 -5.71 13.96
CA ALA A 796 -3.64 -4.65 13.08
C ALA A 796 -3.73 -3.26 13.75
N LEU A 797 -4.80 -2.99 14.49
CA LEU A 797 -4.96 -1.76 15.28
C LEU A 797 -3.86 -1.60 16.32
N VAL A 798 -3.50 -2.66 17.05
CA VAL A 798 -2.39 -2.61 18.02
C VAL A 798 -1.06 -2.31 17.32
N ALA A 799 -0.78 -2.97 16.19
CA ALA A 799 0.44 -2.70 15.43
C ALA A 799 0.52 -1.22 14.96
N GLN A 800 -0.61 -0.63 14.54
CA GLN A 800 -0.68 0.78 14.17
C GLN A 800 -0.62 1.71 15.39
N ALA A 801 -1.20 1.30 16.52
CA ALA A 801 -1.14 2.05 17.78
C ALA A 801 0.29 2.12 18.33
N TYR A 802 1.10 1.06 18.12
CA TYR A 802 2.53 1.08 18.43
C TYR A 802 3.26 2.15 17.62
N VAL A 803 3.04 2.21 16.30
CA VAL A 803 3.63 3.26 15.45
C VAL A 803 3.23 4.64 15.95
N ALA A 804 1.95 4.86 16.25
CA ALA A 804 1.44 6.14 16.74
C ALA A 804 2.04 6.55 18.10
N ALA A 805 2.15 5.61 19.06
CA ALA A 805 2.75 5.85 20.35
C ALA A 805 4.25 6.18 20.25
N LEU A 806 4.98 5.45 19.42
CA LEU A 806 6.40 5.69 19.16
C LEU A 806 6.64 7.03 18.46
N GLY A 807 5.81 7.37 17.48
CA GLY A 807 5.82 8.69 16.85
C GLY A 807 5.57 9.81 17.86
N THR A 808 4.66 9.59 18.82
CA THR A 808 4.41 10.55 19.91
C THR A 808 5.63 10.73 20.81
N PHE A 809 6.34 9.65 21.16
CA PHE A 809 7.59 9.74 21.91
C PHE A 809 8.66 10.53 21.16
N SER A 810 8.85 10.26 19.87
CA SER A 810 9.82 10.98 19.03
C SER A 810 9.49 12.48 18.93
N LEU A 811 8.21 12.82 18.77
CA LEU A 811 7.73 14.21 18.81
C LEU A 811 8.04 14.87 20.17
N GLN A 812 7.79 14.17 21.28
CA GLN A 812 8.05 14.72 22.62
C GLN A 812 9.55 14.90 22.90
N VAL A 813 10.41 13.99 22.43
CA VAL A 813 11.88 14.15 22.51
C VAL A 813 12.31 15.36 21.69
N THR A 814 11.79 15.50 20.46
CA THR A 814 12.09 16.64 19.59
C THR A 814 11.63 17.97 20.21
N ASP A 815 10.41 18.01 20.77
CA ASP A 815 9.87 19.17 21.47
C ASP A 815 10.77 19.53 22.67
N ALA A 816 11.15 18.54 23.49
CA ALA A 816 12.07 18.74 24.62
C ALA A 816 13.42 19.32 24.19
N LEU A 817 14.02 18.83 23.09
CA LEU A 817 15.28 19.36 22.56
C LEU A 817 15.14 20.76 21.98
N ARG A 818 14.03 21.07 21.30
CA ARG A 818 13.75 22.43 20.78
C ARG A 818 13.74 23.45 21.91
N PHE A 819 13.12 23.13 23.06
CA PHE A 819 13.13 23.97 24.25
C PHE A 819 14.56 24.27 24.77
N VAL A 820 15.53 23.38 24.54
CA VAL A 820 16.92 23.60 24.94
C VAL A 820 17.62 24.56 23.98
N THR A 821 17.33 24.44 22.68
CA THR A 821 18.02 25.17 21.61
C THR A 821 17.50 26.59 21.39
N ASP A 822 16.23 26.88 21.69
CA ASP A 822 15.66 28.22 21.50
C ASP A 822 15.95 29.13 22.73
N PRO A 823 16.89 30.09 22.63
CA PRO A 823 17.38 30.85 23.78
C PRO A 823 16.41 31.94 24.26
N SER A 824 15.24 32.07 23.63
CA SER A 824 14.22 33.05 24.02
C SER A 824 12.83 32.63 23.52
N PRO A 825 12.03 31.88 24.31
CA PRO A 825 10.61 31.78 24.03
C PRO A 825 10.00 33.19 24.10
N LYS A 826 9.79 33.81 22.92
CA LYS A 826 9.17 35.15 22.80
C LYS A 826 7.85 35.25 23.54
N ALA A 827 7.19 34.12 23.77
CA ALA A 827 5.89 34.00 24.42
C ALA A 827 5.89 34.23 25.94
N VAL A 828 7.02 34.06 26.66
CA VAL A 828 7.01 34.07 28.16
C VAL A 828 7.68 35.29 28.77
N GLY A 829 8.30 36.18 27.98
CA GLY A 829 8.91 37.44 28.47
C GLY A 829 10.03 37.28 29.52
N THR A 830 10.32 36.05 29.94
CA THR A 830 11.22 35.71 31.04
C THR A 830 12.35 34.91 30.43
N ARG A 831 13.57 35.45 30.51
CA ARG A 831 14.76 34.73 30.05
C ARG A 831 15.03 33.57 31.00
N TRP A 832 14.97 32.35 30.50
CA TRP A 832 15.23 31.18 31.31
C TRP A 832 16.69 31.19 31.75
N THR A 833 16.92 30.94 33.04
CA THR A 833 18.29 30.68 33.50
C THR A 833 18.70 29.29 33.01
N ARG A 834 20.01 29.07 32.84
CA ARG A 834 20.55 27.75 32.49
C ARG A 834 20.07 26.68 33.48
N GLU A 835 20.04 27.01 34.77
CA GLU A 835 19.55 26.12 35.84
C GLU A 835 18.08 25.74 35.65
N THR A 836 17.21 26.71 35.37
CA THR A 836 15.78 26.44 35.08
C THR A 836 15.64 25.52 33.88
N ARG A 837 16.40 25.78 32.80
CA ARG A 837 16.38 24.97 31.59
C ARG A 837 16.83 23.54 31.85
N ASP A 838 17.94 23.36 32.55
CA ASP A 838 18.51 22.03 32.82
C ASP A 838 17.58 21.24 33.77
N LYS A 839 16.99 21.90 34.78
CA LYS A 839 15.98 21.29 35.67
C LYS A 839 14.72 20.87 34.92
N THR A 840 14.23 21.72 34.01
CA THR A 840 13.07 21.37 33.17
C THR A 840 13.41 20.20 32.25
N LEU A 841 14.57 20.20 31.59
CA LEU A 841 14.99 19.10 30.72
C LEU A 841 15.12 17.77 31.48
N ALA A 842 15.71 17.79 32.68
CA ALA A 842 15.79 16.60 33.54
C ALA A 842 14.39 16.08 33.94
N THR A 843 13.47 17.00 34.28
CA THR A 843 12.08 16.64 34.61
C THR A 843 11.38 15.99 33.42
N LEU A 844 11.57 16.54 32.22
CA LEU A 844 11.01 15.97 30.99
C LEU A 844 11.60 14.62 30.64
N TYR A 845 12.91 14.47 30.80
CA TYR A 845 13.58 13.19 30.62
C TYR A 845 13.01 12.11 31.55
N HIS A 846 12.90 12.40 32.86
CA HIS A 846 12.35 11.43 33.81
C HIS A 846 10.89 11.07 33.48
N ALA A 847 10.09 12.04 33.06
CA ALA A 847 8.72 11.80 32.62
C ALA A 847 8.66 10.91 31.37
N LEU A 848 9.49 11.19 30.36
CA LEU A 848 9.57 10.42 29.11
C LEU A 848 10.09 9.00 29.34
N HIS A 849 11.18 8.86 30.07
CA HIS A 849 11.77 7.56 30.40
C HIS A 849 10.79 6.71 31.22
N ARG A 850 10.11 7.29 32.22
CA ARG A 850 9.06 6.58 32.97
C ARG A 850 7.94 6.12 32.04
N ARG A 851 7.42 7.00 31.18
CA ARG A 851 6.37 6.66 30.22
C ARG A 851 6.83 5.55 29.27
N GLN A 852 8.06 5.60 28.79
CA GLN A 852 8.63 4.56 27.94
C GLN A 852 8.72 3.21 28.66
N LEU A 853 9.12 3.19 29.94
CA LEU A 853 9.13 1.97 30.76
C LEU A 853 7.72 1.44 30.98
N GLU A 854 6.74 2.30 31.26
CA GLU A 854 5.33 1.91 31.40
C GLU A 854 4.79 1.34 30.08
N PHE A 855 5.09 1.97 28.94
CA PHE A 855 4.76 1.46 27.62
C PHE A 855 5.40 0.09 27.38
N THR A 856 6.69 -0.07 27.69
CA THR A 856 7.42 -1.34 27.51
C THR A 856 6.84 -2.46 28.37
N ASN A 857 6.52 -2.16 29.62
CA ASN A 857 6.08 -3.17 30.60
C ASN A 857 4.60 -3.54 30.47
N HIS A 858 3.77 -2.63 29.96
CA HIS A 858 2.31 -2.82 29.96
C HIS A 858 1.69 -2.86 28.58
N ILE A 859 2.31 -2.29 27.55
CA ILE A 859 1.66 -2.08 26.25
C ILE A 859 2.40 -2.78 25.11
N TRP A 860 3.72 -2.83 25.16
CA TRP A 860 4.56 -3.42 24.12
C TRP A 860 4.71 -4.93 24.30
N PHE A 861 4.19 -5.71 23.36
CA PHE A 861 4.26 -7.18 23.39
C PHE A 861 4.71 -7.73 22.06
N GLU A 862 5.68 -8.64 22.10
CA GLU A 862 6.15 -9.36 20.91
C GLU A 862 5.17 -10.46 20.47
N ARG A 863 4.32 -10.93 21.39
CA ARG A 863 3.39 -12.05 21.16
C ARG A 863 1.99 -11.66 21.56
N MET A 864 1.10 -11.53 20.58
CA MET A 864 -0.29 -11.14 20.82
C MET A 864 -1.26 -12.32 21.01
N SER A 865 -0.96 -13.46 20.39
CA SER A 865 -1.85 -14.61 20.34
C SER A 865 -1.20 -15.87 20.90
N SER A 866 -2.02 -16.79 21.41
CA SER A 866 -1.59 -18.17 21.68
C SER A 866 -1.61 -19.04 20.42
N GLN A 867 -2.34 -18.62 19.38
CA GLN A 867 -2.45 -19.35 18.13
C GLN A 867 -1.26 -19.05 17.23
N VAL A 868 -0.70 -20.10 16.62
CA VAL A 868 0.45 -20.00 15.70
C VAL A 868 0.13 -19.04 14.53
N GLN A 869 -1.07 -19.13 13.96
CA GLN A 869 -1.49 -18.23 12.88
C GLN A 869 -1.51 -16.75 13.33
N GLY A 870 -2.06 -16.47 14.51
CA GLY A 870 -2.10 -15.11 15.05
C GLY A 870 -0.71 -14.53 15.31
N LEU A 871 0.21 -15.35 15.83
CA LEU A 871 1.60 -14.97 16.05
C LEU A 871 2.29 -14.57 14.74
N GLU A 872 2.18 -15.41 13.71
CA GLU A 872 2.80 -15.15 12.40
C GLU A 872 2.23 -13.92 11.71
N LEU A 873 0.90 -13.73 11.77
CA LEU A 873 0.25 -12.55 11.20
C LEU A 873 0.68 -11.26 11.93
N PHE A 874 0.73 -11.27 13.26
CA PHE A 874 1.14 -10.10 14.03
C PHE A 874 2.62 -9.76 13.87
N GLU A 875 3.49 -10.78 13.80
CA GLU A 875 4.91 -10.60 13.46
C GLU A 875 5.05 -9.96 12.07
N THR A 876 4.27 -10.44 11.09
CA THR A 876 4.24 -9.86 9.74
C THR A 876 3.80 -8.39 9.80
N MET A 877 2.72 -8.06 10.51
CA MET A 877 2.27 -6.68 10.68
C MET A 877 3.35 -5.80 11.32
N SER A 878 3.92 -6.24 12.44
CA SER A 878 4.91 -5.48 13.22
C SER A 878 6.20 -5.24 12.44
N LYS A 879 6.64 -6.23 11.67
CA LYS A 879 7.78 -6.11 10.76
C LYS A 879 7.52 -5.12 9.63
N ARG A 880 6.31 -5.13 9.06
CA ARG A 880 5.95 -4.29 7.90
C ARG A 880 5.66 -2.85 8.31
N THR A 881 5.15 -2.62 9.52
CA THR A 881 5.02 -1.26 10.07
C THR A 881 6.34 -0.66 10.53
N GLY A 882 7.38 -1.47 10.75
CA GLY A 882 8.68 -1.00 11.23
C GLY A 882 8.71 -0.65 12.71
N CYS A 883 7.61 -0.90 13.46
CA CYS A 883 7.48 -0.44 14.85
C CYS A 883 8.58 -0.99 15.78
N THR A 884 9.16 -2.16 15.48
CA THR A 884 10.29 -2.69 16.25
C THR A 884 11.56 -1.86 16.08
N ALA A 885 11.82 -1.38 14.86
CA ALA A 885 12.96 -0.49 14.60
C ALA A 885 12.71 0.90 15.23
N ASP A 886 11.49 1.42 15.10
CA ASP A 886 11.09 2.69 15.73
C ASP A 886 11.19 2.62 17.26
N TYR A 887 10.83 1.49 17.87
CA TYR A 887 10.97 1.27 19.31
C TYR A 887 12.43 1.35 19.76
N GLN A 888 13.34 0.72 19.01
CA GLN A 888 14.77 0.78 19.29
C GLN A 888 15.30 2.22 19.13
N MET A 889 14.89 2.92 18.07
CA MET A 889 15.26 4.31 17.83
C MET A 889 14.83 5.22 18.98
N VAL A 890 13.55 5.18 19.38
CA VAL A 890 13.01 5.97 20.49
C VAL A 890 13.74 5.66 21.80
N ARG A 891 14.04 4.38 22.06
CA ARG A 891 14.81 3.99 23.24
C ARG A 891 16.22 4.58 23.23
N ASP A 892 16.89 4.53 22.10
CA ASP A 892 18.24 5.03 21.95
C ASP A 892 18.26 6.58 22.04
N GLU A 893 17.26 7.27 21.49
CA GLU A 893 17.08 8.72 21.62
C GLU A 893 16.88 9.14 23.09
N ILE A 894 16.03 8.43 23.84
CA ILE A 894 15.83 8.70 25.27
C ILE A 894 17.13 8.42 26.04
N GLN A 895 17.85 7.34 25.74
CA GLN A 895 19.14 7.04 26.36
C GLN A 895 20.21 8.11 26.03
N GLN A 896 20.24 8.62 24.80
CA GLN A 896 21.14 9.70 24.41
C GLN A 896 20.82 11.00 25.17
N MET A 897 19.54 11.31 25.37
CA MET A 897 19.12 12.44 26.20
C MET A 897 19.59 12.28 27.67
N GLN A 898 19.54 11.06 28.22
CA GLN A 898 20.11 10.77 29.54
C GLN A 898 21.61 11.07 29.57
N ASN A 899 22.35 10.55 28.59
CA ASN A 899 23.80 10.72 28.53
C ASN A 899 24.18 12.19 28.39
N PHE A 900 23.41 12.97 27.63
CA PHE A 900 23.58 14.41 27.52
C PHE A 900 23.36 15.12 28.86
N LEU A 901 22.30 14.79 29.59
CA LEU A 901 22.02 15.33 30.92
C LEU A 901 23.12 14.99 31.93
N SER A 902 23.58 13.74 31.95
CA SER A 902 24.69 13.31 32.80
C SER A 902 25.99 14.03 32.45
N ALA A 903 26.29 14.22 31.16
CA ALA A 903 27.47 14.96 30.73
C ALA A 903 27.43 16.46 31.13
N GLU A 904 26.25 17.09 31.06
CA GLU A 904 26.05 18.46 31.53
C GLU A 904 26.19 18.56 33.07
N GLU A 905 25.67 17.59 33.81
CA GLU A 905 25.82 17.52 35.26
C GLU A 905 27.27 17.27 35.68
N ASP A 906 27.98 16.37 35.00
CA ASP A 906 29.41 16.13 35.23
C ASP A 906 30.24 17.35 34.88
N ALA A 907 29.93 18.06 33.79
CA ALA A 907 30.57 19.32 33.46
C ALA A 907 30.34 20.36 34.57
N ARG A 908 29.14 20.43 35.15
CA ARG A 908 28.83 21.29 36.29
C ARG A 908 29.63 20.90 37.52
N ASN A 909 29.60 19.63 37.90
CA ASN A 909 30.35 19.12 39.06
C ASN A 909 31.85 19.35 38.88
N ASN A 910 32.39 19.16 37.67
CA ASN A 910 33.78 19.49 37.35
C ASN A 910 34.08 20.98 37.46
N THR A 911 33.15 21.87 37.08
CA THR A 911 33.34 23.31 37.33
C THR A 911 33.31 23.66 38.81
N LEU A 912 32.44 23.03 39.60
CA LEU A 912 32.37 23.22 41.04
C LEU A 912 33.63 22.68 41.73
N ILE A 913 34.06 21.46 41.39
CA ILE A 913 35.31 20.86 41.88
C ILE A 913 36.50 21.74 41.47
N ALA A 914 36.55 22.24 40.23
CA ALA A 914 37.62 23.15 39.80
C ALA A 914 37.59 24.48 40.59
N GLU A 915 36.42 24.99 40.95
CA GLU A 915 36.28 26.18 41.81
C GLU A 915 36.68 25.89 43.26
N GLU A 916 36.33 24.72 43.79
CA GLU A 916 36.71 24.25 45.11
C GLU A 916 38.20 23.98 45.19
N GLU A 917 38.79 23.24 44.24
CA GLU A 917 40.23 23.07 44.11
C GLU A 917 40.94 24.42 43.98
N ARG A 918 40.37 25.37 43.23
CA ARG A 918 40.95 26.72 43.15
C ARG A 918 40.90 27.42 44.50
N ARG A 919 39.81 27.25 45.25
CA ARG A 919 39.65 27.79 46.61
C ARG A 919 40.62 27.13 47.58
N GLU A 920 40.77 25.81 47.55
CA GLU A 920 41.70 25.03 48.37
C GLU A 920 43.15 25.37 48.04
N ARG A 921 43.53 25.39 46.76
CA ARG A 921 44.87 25.85 46.32
C ARG A 921 45.13 27.28 46.77
N THR A 922 44.12 28.14 46.74
CA THR A 922 44.24 29.51 47.26
C THR A 922 44.45 29.52 48.77
N ILE A 923 43.70 28.70 49.53
CA ILE A 923 43.85 28.57 50.98
C ILE A 923 45.22 27.96 51.33
N ALA A 924 45.65 26.91 50.64
CA ALA A 924 46.95 26.26 50.83
C ALA A 924 48.12 27.19 50.46
N ALA A 925 48.01 27.94 49.36
CA ALA A 925 48.99 28.96 48.99
C ALA A 925 49.12 30.07 50.04
N ILE A 926 48.03 30.35 50.79
CA ILE A 926 48.05 31.27 51.92
C ILE A 926 48.62 30.56 53.17
N ALA A 927 48.12 29.38 53.52
CA ALA A 927 48.41 28.66 54.78
C ALA A 927 49.83 28.06 54.84
N LEU A 928 50.37 27.56 53.72
CA LEU A 928 51.66 26.88 53.67
C LEU A 928 52.84 27.79 54.10
N PRO A 929 52.97 29.04 53.63
CA PRO A 929 53.94 29.99 54.18
C PRO A 929 53.81 30.20 55.69
N PHE A 930 52.60 30.14 56.26
CA PHE A 930 52.41 30.26 57.72
C PHE A 930 52.85 29.01 58.44
N ALA A 931 52.48 27.82 57.96
CA ALA A 931 52.93 26.56 58.56
C ALA A 931 54.46 26.47 58.56
N VAL A 932 55.12 26.87 57.47
CA VAL A 932 56.57 26.95 57.38
C VAL A 932 57.12 28.02 58.33
N LEU A 933 56.55 29.23 58.34
CA LEU A 933 56.99 30.31 59.23
C LEU A 933 56.86 29.92 60.72
N PHE A 934 55.76 29.32 61.13
CA PHE A 934 55.54 28.87 62.51
C PHE A 934 56.40 27.65 62.88
N ALA A 935 56.65 26.73 61.95
CA ALA A 935 57.59 25.62 62.16
C ALA A 935 59.03 26.15 62.34
N VAL A 936 59.44 27.13 61.53
CA VAL A 936 60.73 27.83 61.63
C VAL A 936 60.83 28.60 62.94
N LEU A 937 59.81 29.39 63.28
CA LEU A 937 59.75 30.17 64.52
C LEU A 937 59.66 29.28 65.77
N GLY A 938 59.04 28.10 65.71
CA GLY A 938 58.96 27.17 66.84
C GLY A 938 60.26 26.43 67.15
N SER A 939 61.25 26.46 66.25
CA SER A 939 62.56 25.87 66.51
C SER A 939 63.42 26.83 67.37
N GLN A 940 63.85 26.35 68.55
CA GLN A 940 64.51 27.20 69.55
C GLN A 940 65.87 27.78 69.09
N ASP A 941 66.48 27.23 68.04
CA ASP A 941 67.78 27.66 67.52
C ASP A 941 67.73 28.90 66.60
N ILE A 942 66.54 29.37 66.22
CA ILE A 942 66.39 30.44 65.20
C ILE A 942 66.23 31.85 65.78
N ALA A 943 66.00 32.01 67.08
CA ALA A 943 65.92 33.35 67.71
C ALA A 943 67.18 34.21 67.44
N SER A 944 68.34 33.57 67.28
CA SER A 944 69.61 34.21 66.92
C SER A 944 69.77 34.54 65.43
N HIS A 945 68.92 34.00 64.55
CA HIS A 945 69.01 34.12 63.08
C HIS A 945 67.85 34.89 62.45
N PHE A 946 66.75 35.11 63.19
CA PHE A 946 65.63 35.93 62.71
C PHE A 946 65.97 37.42 62.84
N PHE A 947 66.27 38.08 61.72
CA PHE A 947 66.79 39.45 61.69
C PHE A 947 65.89 40.52 62.34
N LEU A 948 64.58 40.26 62.48
CA LEU A 948 63.63 41.14 63.16
C LEU A 948 63.54 40.87 64.68
N TRP A 949 64.13 39.78 65.18
CA TRP A 949 64.08 39.40 66.58
C TRP A 949 64.64 40.49 67.50
N PRO A 950 65.80 41.12 67.23
CA PRO A 950 66.34 42.18 68.08
C PRO A 950 65.44 43.43 68.11
N LEU A 951 64.70 43.71 67.03
CA LEU A 951 63.74 44.80 66.95
C LEU A 951 62.51 44.53 67.81
N LEU A 952 61.96 43.32 67.70
CA LEU A 952 60.80 42.88 68.49
C LEU A 952 61.16 42.82 69.97
N GLU A 953 62.36 42.31 70.29
CA GLU A 953 62.90 42.24 71.65
C GLU A 953 63.02 43.66 72.24
N ARG A 954 63.66 44.59 71.52
CA ARG A 954 63.72 46.01 71.91
C ARG A 954 62.34 46.65 72.07
N ALA A 955 61.39 46.36 71.19
CA ALA A 955 60.02 46.88 71.29
C ALA A 955 59.31 46.34 72.55
N THR A 956 59.46 45.04 72.86
CA THR A 956 58.95 44.46 74.10
C THR A 956 59.60 45.03 75.34
N THR A 957 60.92 45.21 75.33
CA THR A 957 61.65 45.81 76.45
C THR A 957 61.24 47.27 76.65
N ALA A 958 61.06 48.04 75.58
CA ALA A 958 60.58 49.43 75.64
C ALA A 958 59.15 49.54 76.19
N LEU A 959 58.33 48.50 75.99
CA LEU A 959 56.98 48.38 76.57
C LEU A 959 56.99 47.79 78.00
N GLY A 960 58.16 47.47 78.57
CA GLY A 960 58.29 46.90 79.91
C GLY A 960 57.82 45.46 80.06
N ALA A 961 57.64 44.73 78.96
CA ALA A 961 57.12 43.36 78.95
C ALA A 961 58.24 42.31 79.06
N SER A 962 57.92 41.12 79.58
CA SER A 962 58.88 40.00 79.68
C SER A 962 59.19 39.38 78.32
N ALA A 963 60.32 38.66 78.19
CA ALA A 963 60.76 38.03 76.93
C ALA A 963 59.72 37.08 76.31
N GLY A 964 58.78 36.54 77.10
CA GLY A 964 57.65 35.77 76.58
C GLY A 964 56.70 36.59 75.68
N TYR A 965 56.62 37.91 75.87
CA TYR A 965 55.83 38.80 75.02
C TYR A 965 56.47 39.05 73.66
N THR A 966 57.77 38.79 73.48
CA THR A 966 58.44 38.96 72.17
C THR A 966 57.89 37.95 71.18
N TRP A 967 57.61 36.72 71.65
CA TRP A 967 56.88 35.71 70.90
C TRP A 967 55.44 36.11 70.58
N VAL A 968 54.74 36.77 71.51
CA VAL A 968 53.38 37.28 71.28
C VAL A 968 53.39 38.37 70.21
N LEU A 969 54.33 39.31 70.28
CA LEU A 969 54.49 40.39 69.29
C LEU A 969 54.93 39.85 67.91
N ALA A 970 55.84 38.87 67.88
CA ALA A 970 56.22 38.17 66.65
C ALA A 970 55.01 37.47 66.01
N SER A 971 54.20 36.80 66.83
CA SER A 971 52.98 36.11 66.38
C SER A 971 51.91 37.10 65.89
N LEU A 972 51.71 38.22 66.58
CA LEU A 972 50.79 39.29 66.15
C LEU A 972 51.25 39.93 64.84
N PHE A 973 52.56 40.15 64.68
CA PHE A 973 53.13 40.69 63.46
C PHE A 973 53.00 39.70 62.28
N ALA A 974 53.31 38.42 62.52
CA ALA A 974 53.10 37.35 61.55
C ALA A 974 51.62 37.27 61.14
N MET A 975 50.67 37.37 62.09
CA MET A 975 49.23 37.43 61.81
C MET A 975 48.82 38.69 61.03
N ALA A 976 49.42 39.86 61.31
CA ALA A 976 49.12 41.09 60.57
C ALA A 976 49.60 41.02 59.11
N VAL A 977 50.82 40.51 58.90
CA VAL A 977 51.35 40.23 57.55
C VAL A 977 50.50 39.15 56.87
N ALA A 978 50.04 38.14 57.60
CA ALA A 978 49.11 37.13 57.11
C ALA A 978 47.80 37.71 56.61
N GLY A 979 47.20 38.58 57.41
CA GLY A 979 45.99 39.29 57.05
C GLY A 979 46.18 40.11 55.77
N LEU A 980 47.32 40.80 55.62
CA LEU A 980 47.63 41.59 54.43
C LEU A 980 47.86 40.74 53.17
N ILE A 981 48.54 39.59 53.28
CA ILE A 981 48.73 38.64 52.17
C ILE A 981 47.39 38.01 51.76
N ALA A 982 46.58 37.57 52.74
CA ALA A 982 45.24 37.06 52.49
C ALA A 982 44.35 38.11 51.79
N LEU A 983 44.43 39.38 52.21
CA LEU A 983 43.74 40.52 51.58
C LEU A 983 44.16 40.77 50.13
N ALA A 984 45.42 40.47 49.77
CA ALA A 984 45.95 40.68 48.43
C ALA A 984 45.67 39.49 47.48
N VAL A 985 45.70 38.26 47.99
CA VAL A 985 45.59 37.03 47.19
C VAL A 985 44.14 36.59 47.04
N SER A 986 43.31 36.73 48.09
CA SER A 986 41.90 36.29 48.07
C SER A 986 40.97 37.35 48.68
N PRO A 987 40.64 38.42 47.93
CA PRO A 987 39.72 39.46 48.38
C PRO A 987 38.32 38.94 48.73
N GLY A 988 37.94 37.76 48.21
CA GLY A 988 36.63 37.13 48.44
C GLY A 988 36.40 36.68 49.88
N LEU A 989 37.45 36.35 50.64
CA LEU A 989 37.36 35.96 52.06
C LEU A 989 36.81 37.08 52.94
N PHE A 990 36.91 38.33 52.49
CA PHE A 990 36.50 39.53 53.24
C PHE A 990 35.15 40.09 52.78
N ARG A 991 34.37 39.34 51.97
CA ARG A 991 33.00 39.74 51.59
C ARG A 991 32.09 39.95 52.80
N ALA A 992 32.32 39.20 53.88
CA ALA A 992 31.57 39.33 55.12
C ALA A 992 31.84 40.65 55.88
N TRP A 993 32.90 41.40 55.56
CA TRP A 993 33.16 42.70 56.17
C TRP A 993 32.49 43.84 55.38
N PRO A 994 31.50 44.56 55.97
CA PRO A 994 30.60 45.47 55.23
C PRO A 994 31.26 46.61 54.44
N TRP A 995 32.49 46.98 54.79
CA TRP A 995 33.25 48.07 54.17
C TRP A 995 34.22 47.59 53.08
N ILE A 996 34.70 46.33 53.17
CA ILE A 996 35.53 45.71 52.12
C ILE A 996 34.63 45.07 51.07
N GLY A 997 33.58 44.34 51.48
CA GLY A 997 32.68 43.61 50.59
C GLY A 997 32.11 44.49 49.47
N ARG A 998 31.59 45.68 49.81
CA ARG A 998 31.06 46.65 48.84
C ARG A 998 32.09 47.15 47.81
N ARG A 999 33.37 47.22 48.16
CA ARG A 999 34.44 47.68 47.25
C ARG A 999 34.96 46.57 46.33
N VAL A 1000 34.74 45.30 46.68
CA VAL A 1000 35.31 44.12 45.99
C VAL A 1000 34.23 43.36 45.18
N GLU A 1001 32.96 43.77 45.32
CA GLU A 1001 31.81 43.13 44.67
C GLU A 1001 31.91 43.20 43.13
N THR A 1002 32.26 44.36 42.59
CA THR A 1002 32.45 44.56 41.14
C THR A 1002 33.81 44.03 40.66
N LYS A 1003 33.85 43.54 39.41
CA LYS A 1003 35.09 43.04 38.78
C LYS A 1003 36.20 44.10 38.78
N GLN A 1004 35.84 45.36 38.55
CA GLN A 1004 36.75 46.51 38.55
C GLN A 1004 37.21 46.88 39.96
N GLY A 1005 36.34 46.75 40.96
CA GLY A 1005 36.66 46.92 42.38
C GLY A 1005 37.71 45.93 42.87
N ARG A 1006 37.56 44.63 42.55
CA ARG A 1006 38.58 43.59 42.85
C ARG A 1006 39.95 43.92 42.28
N THR A 1007 40.02 44.30 41.01
CA THR A 1007 41.31 44.57 40.36
C THR A 1007 42.00 45.80 40.96
N THR A 1008 41.24 46.83 41.31
CA THR A 1008 41.78 48.04 41.94
C THR A 1008 42.29 47.74 43.35
N TRP A 1009 41.52 46.94 44.11
CA TRP A 1009 41.92 46.50 45.45
C TRP A 1009 43.18 45.63 45.44
N GLN A 1010 43.25 44.63 44.56
CA GLN A 1010 44.42 43.77 44.43
C GLN A 1010 45.68 44.56 44.06
N LYS A 1011 45.57 45.54 43.15
CA LYS A 1011 46.68 46.45 42.82
C LYS A 1011 47.10 47.28 44.03
N GLY A 1012 46.15 47.79 44.81
CA GLY A 1012 46.41 48.52 46.05
C GLY A 1012 47.13 47.67 47.10
N ALA A 1013 46.58 46.51 47.44
CA ALA A 1013 47.15 45.60 48.44
C ALA A 1013 48.56 45.10 48.05
N ARG A 1014 48.79 44.80 46.76
CA ARG A 1014 50.13 44.45 46.25
C ARG A 1014 51.13 45.60 46.40
N ARG A 1015 50.72 46.85 46.14
CA ARG A 1015 51.57 48.03 46.36
C ARG A 1015 51.89 48.22 47.84
N THR A 1016 50.92 48.04 48.73
CA THR A 1016 51.12 48.15 50.18
C THR A 1016 52.05 47.05 50.72
N LEU A 1017 51.90 45.81 50.26
CA LEU A 1017 52.81 44.71 50.62
C LEU A 1017 54.23 44.95 50.10
N ALA A 1018 54.38 45.40 48.86
CA ALA A 1018 55.69 45.72 48.28
C ALA A 1018 56.36 46.88 49.05
N ALA A 1019 55.61 47.92 49.40
CA ALA A 1019 56.11 49.03 50.20
C ALA A 1019 56.51 48.59 51.63
N GLY A 1020 55.68 47.77 52.28
CA GLY A 1020 55.98 47.22 53.61
C GLY A 1020 57.19 46.30 53.63
N ALA A 1021 57.32 45.41 52.63
CA ALA A 1021 58.48 44.54 52.49
C ALA A 1021 59.76 45.34 52.23
N ALA A 1022 59.72 46.34 51.35
CA ALA A 1022 60.85 47.23 51.09
C ALA A 1022 61.26 48.02 52.35
N LEU A 1023 60.29 48.49 53.14
CA LEU A 1023 60.55 49.20 54.39
C LEU A 1023 61.21 48.30 55.44
N LEU A 1024 60.71 47.07 55.62
CA LEU A 1024 61.26 46.09 56.56
C LEU A 1024 62.66 45.62 56.17
N PHE A 1025 62.88 45.39 54.88
CA PHE A 1025 64.19 45.02 54.35
C PHE A 1025 65.20 46.17 54.50
N GLY A 1026 64.75 47.41 54.25
CA GLY A 1026 65.53 48.62 54.50
C GLY A 1026 65.88 48.82 55.97
N LEU A 1027 64.95 48.54 56.90
CA LEU A 1027 65.20 48.59 58.34
C LEU A 1027 66.20 47.51 58.78
N GLY A 1028 66.08 46.29 58.23
CA GLY A 1028 67.00 45.19 58.50
C GLY A 1028 68.43 45.51 58.06
N LEU A 1029 68.58 46.03 56.83
CA LEU A 1029 69.87 46.49 56.31
C LEU A 1029 70.46 47.66 57.12
N ALA A 1030 69.63 48.63 57.52
CA ALA A 1030 70.05 49.75 58.35
C ALA A 1030 70.59 49.27 59.72
N LEU A 1031 69.93 48.28 60.33
CA LEU A 1031 70.38 47.68 61.60
C LEU A 1031 71.64 46.82 61.43
N GLN A 1032 71.76 46.07 60.34
CA GLN A 1032 72.96 45.28 60.05
C GLN A 1032 74.18 46.16 59.78
N SER A 1033 73.98 47.34 59.18
CA SER A 1033 75.04 48.33 58.93
C SER A 1033 75.51 49.07 60.20
N SER A 1034 74.77 48.98 61.33
CA SER A 1034 75.09 49.66 62.59
C SER A 1034 76.10 48.95 63.52
N GLY A 1035 76.73 47.86 63.05
CA GLY A 1035 78.06 47.46 63.56
C GLY A 1035 78.16 46.83 64.96
N HIS A 1036 77.23 45.96 65.37
CA HIS A 1036 77.37 45.16 66.59
C HIS A 1036 76.94 43.70 66.43
N VAL A 1037 77.65 42.93 65.60
CA VAL A 1037 77.78 41.46 65.76
C VAL A 1037 79.18 41.06 65.28
N SER A 1038 80.07 40.79 66.23
CA SER A 1038 81.38 40.18 65.97
C SER A 1038 81.20 38.67 66.02
N LEU A 1039 81.40 37.98 64.90
CA LEU A 1039 81.55 36.52 64.85
C LEU A 1039 83.04 36.21 64.97
N ASP A 1040 83.43 35.67 66.13
CA ASP A 1040 84.79 35.20 66.39
C ASP A 1040 84.88 33.69 66.12
N ALA A 1041 85.90 33.30 65.36
CA ALA A 1041 86.12 31.96 64.85
C ALA A 1041 86.92 31.11 65.85
N GLY A 1042 86.51 29.84 66.04
CA GLY A 1042 87.20 28.87 66.89
C GLY A 1042 87.31 27.51 66.20
N ASP A 1043 88.46 27.32 65.58
CA ASP A 1043 88.93 26.22 64.73
C ASP A 1043 89.10 24.89 65.48
N ARG A 1044 88.62 23.76 64.91
CA ARG A 1044 89.18 22.41 65.14
C ARG A 1044 88.93 21.52 63.91
N THR A 1045 90.03 21.26 63.22
CA THR A 1045 90.17 20.34 62.09
C THR A 1045 90.40 18.88 62.54
N THR A 1046 89.83 17.92 61.80
CA THR A 1046 90.50 16.67 61.42
C THR A 1046 89.83 16.06 60.17
N THR A 1047 90.69 15.61 59.25
CA THR A 1047 90.51 15.03 57.91
C THR A 1047 89.85 13.63 57.95
N ALA A 1048 89.24 13.03 56.89
CA ALA A 1048 89.68 12.87 55.51
C ALA A 1048 88.55 12.43 54.51
N THR A 1049 88.70 12.89 53.25
CA THR A 1049 88.35 12.37 51.90
C THR A 1049 87.33 11.23 51.66
N ALA A 1050 86.35 11.41 50.74
CA ALA A 1050 86.44 11.08 49.29
C ALA A 1050 85.11 11.33 48.50
N ALA A 1051 85.24 11.80 47.24
CA ALA A 1051 84.35 11.89 46.04
C ALA A 1051 82.87 11.40 46.09
N GLY A 1052 81.88 11.95 45.37
CA GLY A 1052 81.79 12.95 44.30
C GLY A 1052 80.37 13.04 43.70
N GLN A 1053 80.13 14.09 42.89
CA GLN A 1053 79.10 14.29 41.84
C GLN A 1053 77.59 14.48 42.14
N LEU A 1054 77.21 15.77 42.01
CA LEU A 1054 76.01 16.45 41.48
C LEU A 1054 75.50 15.94 40.09
N PRO A 1055 74.45 16.55 39.48
CA PRO A 1055 73.21 17.11 40.04
C PRO A 1055 71.94 16.78 39.21
N GLY A 1056 70.78 17.08 39.81
CA GLY A 1056 69.69 17.81 39.12
C GLY A 1056 68.72 16.98 38.28
N ASP A 1057 67.53 16.74 38.81
CA ASP A 1057 66.31 17.52 38.51
C ASP A 1057 65.20 17.21 39.53
#